data_AF-A0A5C9BX38-F1
#
_entry.id   AF-A0A5C9BX38-F1
#
_cell.length_a   1.000
_cell.length_b   1.000
_cell.length_c   1.000
_cell.angle_alpha   90.00
_cell.angle_beta   90.00
_cell.angle_gamma   90.00
#
_symmetry.space_group_name_H-M   'P 1'
#
loop_
_entity.id
_entity.type
_entity.pdbx_description
1 polymer ?
#
loop_
_entity_poly.entity_id
_entity_poly.type
_entity_poly.pdbx_seq_one_letter_code
_entity_poly.pdbx_strand_id
1 'polypeptide(L)'
;MRIPVTQSDLDQGHLTKISRALQKLWPQSSLSLMQSQNTLSGLLGYRNLHDLQANTVASIPAPEGGKRPSRADLVHSVAWQAFRRHGMNIAVANEMTSKLHLDTLDIDAITSDADFERLSAQMGVQGKFLVMDEANQLLEPRWNPKTPQILDADIPGYEFAVLANRQVFQWSRLESLLGLLPQDCVARLREEPKYAALVDDSELELRFLMDELYPDSLQPLGQATKESWLRPDMTAPVWLFDASGQCLGRVIHHRSLAGIIPRIYGIDDASIFDAIGTMLCGEIVASEPVSAAQEGDAPVFMLSLGDGYDLAADIRRSQSLNSEKFDTPDPRFLDILEGVTWGQGNGGPILIGARFTEAGQDYVRARTWLNPSDAPIHLLPPEVVPAPIRQSADVGYTDSRDALPEAAYSLQKLTRERIKDLGLAAVGEFASAPGLDALLQRLLVVMEPAAFDRFCDAAINEYLPLRYEGDTEDNPDLISEREDELRNLTWLGEQTLLAAPGLAPYKPSSIGFVLMLAEGEYPGSRHRYAVSAPAPGKSKAVGHLHAYMLLVAAYLTLGLPVPEKTVDAHLVVYAAQLVLSGALTVESLPAACREMMAFLDKLSAQENDIENLKSWRYQEKKRADVRAAGRYLYVGKDIPSKKPEGLAGMFNRMRKWNSPPILATQSVADLQGKLPE
;
A
#
# COMPACT_ATOMS: atom_id res chain seq x y z
N MET A 1 16.60 -37.79 -16.49
CA MET A 1 15.91 -37.86 -17.80
C MET A 1 16.84 -37.45 -18.94
N ARG A 2 16.73 -38.13 -20.08
CA ARG A 2 17.38 -37.78 -21.35
C ARG A 2 16.33 -37.18 -22.28
N ILE A 3 16.61 -36.03 -22.89
CA ILE A 3 15.70 -35.37 -23.83
C ILE A 3 15.85 -36.08 -25.18
N PRO A 4 14.82 -36.78 -25.71
CA PRO A 4 14.90 -37.39 -27.03
C PRO A 4 15.08 -36.34 -28.12
N VAL A 5 15.97 -36.64 -29.06
CA VAL A 5 16.27 -35.84 -30.25
C VAL A 5 15.99 -36.70 -31.48
N THR A 6 15.27 -36.17 -32.46
CA THR A 6 14.95 -36.90 -33.68
C THR A 6 16.07 -36.80 -34.71
N GLN A 7 16.02 -37.63 -35.75
CA GLN A 7 16.90 -37.45 -36.91
C GLN A 7 16.61 -36.13 -37.63
N SER A 8 15.35 -35.70 -37.66
CA SER A 8 14.91 -34.43 -38.26
C SER A 8 15.52 -33.22 -37.57
N ASP A 9 15.61 -33.22 -36.23
CA ASP A 9 16.26 -32.16 -35.45
C ASP A 9 17.73 -31.94 -35.84
N LEU A 10 18.43 -33.01 -36.23
CA LEU A 10 19.81 -32.96 -36.72
C LEU A 10 19.88 -32.45 -38.16
N ASP A 11 19.06 -33.03 -39.04
CA ASP A 11 19.07 -32.73 -40.48
C ASP A 11 18.64 -31.30 -40.78
N GLN A 12 17.69 -30.75 -40.01
CA GLN A 12 17.22 -29.36 -40.10
C GLN A 12 18.14 -28.36 -39.37
N GLY A 13 19.19 -28.85 -38.71
CA GLY A 13 20.19 -28.00 -38.05
C GLY A 13 19.71 -27.32 -36.76
N HIS A 14 18.61 -27.78 -36.14
CA HIS A 14 18.08 -27.22 -34.89
C HIS A 14 19.10 -27.31 -33.77
N LEU A 15 19.79 -28.45 -33.63
CA LEU A 15 20.86 -28.64 -32.64
C LEU A 15 22.02 -27.63 -32.83
N THR A 16 22.35 -27.28 -34.08
CA THR A 16 23.40 -26.30 -34.40
C THR A 16 22.95 -24.87 -34.05
N LYS A 17 21.67 -24.54 -34.27
CA LYS A 17 21.09 -23.25 -33.88
C LYS A 17 21.13 -23.06 -32.35
N ILE A 18 20.69 -24.06 -31.60
CA ILE A 18 20.71 -24.06 -30.13
C ILE A 18 22.16 -23.96 -29.62
N SER A 19 23.10 -24.70 -30.23
CA SER A 19 24.52 -24.63 -29.87
C SER A 19 25.12 -23.24 -30.12
N ARG A 20 24.69 -22.51 -31.15
CA ARG A 20 25.14 -21.13 -31.35
C ARG A 20 24.56 -20.16 -30.32
N ALA A 21 23.34 -20.39 -29.85
CA ALA A 21 22.78 -19.64 -28.73
C ALA A 21 23.57 -19.92 -27.44
N LEU A 22 23.86 -21.19 -27.18
CA LEU A 22 24.66 -21.62 -26.02
C LEU A 22 26.04 -20.96 -25.98
N GLN A 23 26.75 -20.87 -27.12
CA GLN A 23 28.05 -20.16 -27.19
C GLN A 23 28.00 -18.73 -26.69
N LYS A 24 26.92 -18.01 -26.97
CA LYS A 24 26.76 -16.60 -26.58
C LYS A 24 26.39 -16.44 -25.11
N LEU A 25 25.69 -17.43 -24.57
CA LEU A 25 25.12 -17.40 -23.23
C LEU A 25 25.99 -18.13 -22.19
N TRP A 26 27.03 -18.85 -22.62
CA TRP A 26 27.86 -19.65 -21.73
C TRP A 26 28.71 -18.77 -20.79
N PRO A 27 28.62 -18.95 -19.46
CA PRO A 27 29.23 -18.02 -18.51
C PRO A 27 30.74 -18.24 -18.30
N GLN A 28 31.28 -19.43 -18.61
CA GLN A 28 32.62 -19.84 -18.15
C GLN A 28 33.75 -19.74 -19.18
N SER A 29 33.50 -19.19 -20.39
CA SER A 29 34.48 -18.82 -21.45
C SER A 29 33.81 -18.91 -22.83
N SER A 30 34.43 -18.36 -23.87
CA SER A 30 33.95 -18.54 -25.25
C SER A 30 34.13 -19.99 -25.71
N LEU A 31 33.02 -20.72 -25.85
CA LEU A 31 33.03 -22.07 -26.43
C LEU A 31 33.21 -21.99 -27.96
N SER A 32 34.02 -22.87 -28.54
CA SER A 32 33.96 -23.11 -29.99
C SER A 32 32.67 -23.86 -30.37
N LEU A 33 32.27 -23.83 -31.64
CA LEU A 33 31.04 -24.50 -32.09
C LEU A 33 31.03 -26.00 -31.79
N MET A 34 32.15 -26.69 -32.02
CA MET A 34 32.28 -28.12 -31.73
C MET A 34 32.20 -28.41 -30.23
N GLN A 35 32.83 -27.57 -29.40
CA GLN A 35 32.70 -27.69 -27.94
C GLN A 35 31.27 -27.45 -27.50
N SER A 36 30.61 -26.44 -28.04
CA SER A 36 29.22 -26.14 -27.70
C SER A 36 28.24 -27.23 -28.11
N GLN A 37 28.44 -27.88 -29.27
CA GLN A 37 27.61 -29.01 -29.68
C GLN A 37 27.80 -30.23 -28.76
N ASN A 38 29.03 -30.49 -28.34
CA ASN A 38 29.32 -31.54 -27.36
C ASN A 38 28.73 -31.21 -25.97
N THR A 39 28.90 -29.96 -25.51
CA THR A 39 28.32 -29.48 -24.25
C THR A 39 26.81 -29.59 -24.28
N LEU A 40 26.15 -29.09 -25.33
CA LEU A 40 24.69 -29.18 -25.49
C LEU A 40 24.21 -30.63 -25.48
N SER A 41 24.90 -31.54 -26.19
CA SER A 41 24.57 -32.97 -26.17
C SER A 41 24.64 -33.53 -24.75
N GLY A 42 25.65 -33.11 -23.98
CA GLY A 42 25.77 -33.40 -22.55
C GLY A 42 24.58 -32.89 -21.73
N LEU A 43 24.16 -31.65 -21.96
CA LEU A 43 23.04 -31.01 -21.27
C LEU A 43 21.69 -31.67 -21.60
N LEU A 44 21.53 -32.25 -22.79
CA LEU A 44 20.35 -33.03 -23.17
C LEU A 44 20.34 -34.46 -22.55
N GLY A 45 21.38 -34.82 -21.80
CA GLY A 45 21.49 -36.09 -21.08
C GLY A 45 22.34 -37.16 -21.77
N TYR A 46 23.01 -36.84 -22.88
CA TYR A 46 23.90 -37.76 -23.60
C TYR A 46 25.33 -37.68 -23.07
N ARG A 47 26.19 -38.63 -23.46
CA ARG A 47 27.62 -38.59 -23.09
C ARG A 47 28.40 -37.55 -23.90
N ASN A 48 28.15 -37.47 -25.21
CA ASN A 48 28.78 -36.54 -26.15
C ASN A 48 27.94 -36.46 -27.45
N LEU A 49 28.38 -35.68 -28.44
CA LEU A 49 27.66 -35.52 -29.71
C LEU A 49 27.53 -36.84 -30.49
N HIS A 50 28.55 -37.69 -30.47
CA HIS A 50 28.51 -38.98 -31.17
C HIS A 50 27.46 -39.92 -30.53
N ASP A 51 27.39 -39.95 -29.21
CA ASP A 51 26.36 -40.68 -28.46
C ASP A 51 24.95 -40.14 -28.76
N LEU A 52 24.82 -38.83 -28.96
CA LEU A 52 23.55 -38.22 -29.39
C LEU A 52 23.14 -38.69 -30.78
N GLN A 53 24.05 -38.62 -31.75
CA GLN A 53 23.81 -39.06 -33.13
C GLN A 53 23.51 -40.56 -33.22
N ALA A 54 24.17 -41.38 -32.40
CA ALA A 54 23.97 -42.84 -32.40
C ALA A 54 22.63 -43.27 -31.79
N ASN A 55 22.00 -42.41 -30.99
CA ASN A 55 20.76 -42.73 -30.29
C ASN A 55 19.62 -41.77 -30.66
N THR A 56 19.62 -41.19 -31.86
CA THR A 56 18.45 -40.45 -32.36
C THR A 56 17.24 -41.36 -32.48
N VAL A 57 16.06 -40.80 -32.26
CA VAL A 57 14.79 -41.53 -32.39
C VAL A 57 14.09 -41.18 -33.70
N ALA A 58 13.38 -42.15 -34.28
CA ALA A 58 12.60 -41.90 -35.50
C ALA A 58 11.38 -40.99 -35.24
N SER A 59 10.81 -41.06 -34.03
CA SER A 59 9.75 -40.18 -33.55
C SER A 59 9.81 -40.06 -32.03
N ILE A 60 9.30 -38.95 -31.50
CA ILE A 60 9.23 -38.73 -30.05
C ILE A 60 8.15 -39.67 -29.46
N PRO A 61 8.49 -40.53 -28.49
CA PRO A 61 7.52 -41.43 -27.87
C PRO A 61 6.46 -40.65 -27.09
N ALA A 62 5.23 -41.16 -27.08
CA ALA A 62 4.14 -40.58 -26.31
C ALA A 62 4.47 -40.65 -24.79
N PRO A 63 4.11 -39.64 -23.99
CA PRO A 63 4.42 -39.60 -22.57
C PRO A 63 3.74 -40.76 -21.82
N GLU A 64 4.51 -41.51 -21.05
CA GLU A 64 3.99 -42.56 -20.16
C GLU A 64 3.18 -41.93 -19.02
N GLY A 65 1.94 -42.39 -18.80
CA GLY A 65 1.09 -41.92 -17.69
C GLY A 65 0.21 -40.70 -17.98
N GLY A 66 0.10 -40.25 -19.23
CA GLY A 66 -0.90 -39.26 -19.68
C GLY A 66 -0.63 -37.80 -19.30
N LYS A 67 0.33 -37.52 -18.41
CA LYS A 67 0.81 -36.16 -18.13
C LYS A 67 1.84 -35.75 -19.17
N ARG A 68 1.52 -34.72 -19.95
CA ARG A 68 2.45 -34.13 -20.92
C ARG A 68 3.46 -33.23 -20.18
N PRO A 69 4.75 -33.26 -20.55
CA PRO A 69 5.72 -32.31 -20.01
C PRO A 69 5.39 -30.89 -20.49
N SER A 70 5.66 -29.88 -19.66
CA SER A 70 5.64 -28.49 -20.09
C SER A 70 6.96 -28.08 -20.72
N ARG A 71 6.97 -26.96 -21.45
CA ARG A 71 8.23 -26.34 -21.92
C ARG A 71 9.17 -26.01 -20.75
N ALA A 72 8.61 -25.60 -19.60
CA ALA A 72 9.38 -25.34 -18.39
C ALA A 72 10.07 -26.62 -17.86
N ASP A 73 9.41 -27.78 -17.92
CA ASP A 73 10.01 -29.06 -17.50
C ASP A 73 11.24 -29.43 -18.35
N LEU A 74 11.22 -29.10 -19.65
CA LEU A 74 12.37 -29.27 -20.54
C LEU A 74 13.52 -28.36 -20.12
N VAL A 75 13.24 -27.08 -19.90
CA VAL A 75 14.23 -26.09 -19.43
C VAL A 75 14.85 -26.53 -18.10
N HIS A 76 14.04 -26.87 -17.11
CA HIS A 76 14.49 -27.33 -15.79
C HIS A 76 15.36 -28.60 -15.90
N SER A 77 15.03 -29.50 -16.81
CA SER A 77 15.83 -30.72 -17.04
C SER A 77 17.21 -30.42 -17.62
N VAL A 78 17.32 -29.47 -18.56
CA VAL A 78 18.60 -29.03 -19.13
C VAL A 78 19.40 -28.22 -18.11
N ALA A 79 18.73 -27.33 -17.36
CA ALA A 79 19.34 -26.54 -16.28
C ALA A 79 19.95 -27.44 -15.21
N TRP A 80 19.23 -28.50 -14.81
CA TRP A 80 19.73 -29.52 -13.89
C TRP A 80 21.03 -30.16 -14.37
N GLN A 81 21.14 -30.50 -15.66
CA GLN A 81 22.39 -31.08 -16.20
C GLN A 81 23.54 -30.07 -16.18
N ALA A 82 23.27 -28.79 -16.44
CA ALA A 82 24.29 -27.75 -16.33
C ALA A 82 24.75 -27.57 -14.88
N PHE A 83 23.82 -27.57 -13.93
CA PHE A 83 24.10 -27.53 -12.49
C PHE A 83 24.98 -28.71 -12.06
N ARG A 84 24.56 -29.94 -12.37
CA ARG A 84 25.26 -31.15 -11.92
C ARG A 84 26.58 -31.43 -12.64
N ARG A 85 26.69 -31.19 -13.95
CA ARG A 85 27.88 -31.53 -14.75
C ARG A 85 28.93 -30.42 -14.78
N HIS A 86 28.51 -29.17 -14.65
CA HIS A 86 29.39 -28.01 -14.80
C HIS A 86 29.47 -27.12 -13.55
N GLY A 87 28.81 -27.51 -12.46
CA GLY A 87 28.87 -26.80 -11.18
C GLY A 87 28.30 -25.37 -11.24
N MET A 88 27.45 -25.08 -12.23
CA MET A 88 26.79 -23.78 -12.35
C MET A 88 25.66 -23.68 -11.35
N ASN A 89 25.49 -22.54 -10.67
CA ASN A 89 24.30 -22.32 -9.83
C ASN A 89 23.00 -22.57 -10.62
N ILE A 90 22.02 -23.27 -10.03
CA ILE A 90 20.81 -23.71 -10.73
C ILE A 90 19.98 -22.55 -11.29
N ALA A 91 19.95 -21.38 -10.63
CA ALA A 91 19.26 -20.21 -11.15
C ALA A 91 19.93 -19.66 -12.41
N VAL A 92 21.26 -19.57 -12.41
CA VAL A 92 22.06 -19.14 -13.58
C VAL A 92 21.91 -20.13 -14.73
N ALA A 93 21.96 -21.43 -14.41
CA ALA A 93 21.71 -22.49 -15.38
C ALA A 93 20.33 -22.34 -16.01
N ASN A 94 19.29 -22.13 -15.20
CA ASN A 94 17.93 -21.97 -15.67
C ASN A 94 17.76 -20.74 -16.58
N GLU A 95 18.29 -19.58 -16.18
CA GLU A 95 18.24 -18.35 -16.96
C GLU A 95 18.93 -18.49 -18.32
N MET A 96 20.06 -19.19 -18.37
CA MET A 96 20.74 -19.53 -19.61
C MET A 96 19.85 -20.45 -20.47
N THR A 97 19.33 -21.52 -19.88
CA THR A 97 18.59 -22.55 -20.62
C THR A 97 17.24 -22.08 -21.17
N SER A 98 16.56 -21.16 -20.48
CA SER A 98 15.31 -20.59 -20.96
C SER A 98 15.48 -19.80 -22.26
N LYS A 99 16.71 -19.33 -22.54
CA LYS A 99 17.09 -18.59 -23.75
C LYS A 99 17.66 -19.50 -24.86
N LEU A 100 17.71 -20.83 -24.67
CA LEU A 100 18.31 -21.76 -25.64
C LEU A 100 17.39 -22.18 -26.79
N HIS A 101 16.14 -21.67 -26.86
CA HIS A 101 15.18 -22.02 -27.91
C HIS A 101 14.93 -23.54 -28.04
N LEU A 102 14.75 -24.22 -26.89
CA LEU A 102 14.47 -25.66 -26.84
C LEU A 102 13.12 -26.03 -27.49
N ASP A 103 12.22 -25.06 -27.62
CA ASP A 103 10.96 -25.12 -28.36
C ASP A 103 11.14 -25.44 -29.85
N THR A 104 12.35 -25.28 -30.40
CA THR A 104 12.64 -25.64 -31.79
C THR A 104 12.87 -27.13 -32.01
N LEU A 105 13.00 -27.93 -30.95
CA LEU A 105 13.15 -29.39 -31.05
C LEU A 105 11.80 -30.07 -31.24
N ASP A 106 11.77 -31.19 -31.95
CA ASP A 106 10.55 -31.96 -32.21
C ASP A 106 9.81 -32.42 -30.94
N ILE A 107 10.52 -32.52 -29.80
CA ILE A 107 9.91 -32.82 -28.49
C ILE A 107 8.91 -31.76 -28.03
N ASP A 108 9.02 -30.52 -28.50
CA ASP A 108 8.06 -29.45 -28.16
C ASP A 108 6.63 -29.82 -28.58
N ALA A 109 6.48 -30.55 -29.69
CA ALA A 109 5.18 -30.94 -30.24
C ALA A 109 4.34 -31.82 -29.31
N ILE A 110 4.95 -32.45 -28.30
CA ILE A 110 4.24 -33.27 -27.30
C ILE A 110 4.06 -32.56 -25.96
N THR A 111 4.49 -31.30 -25.84
CA THR A 111 4.33 -30.52 -24.60
C THR A 111 2.89 -30.07 -24.37
N SER A 112 2.53 -29.77 -23.12
CA SER A 112 1.24 -29.15 -22.79
C SER A 112 1.07 -27.78 -23.43
N ASP A 113 2.14 -26.99 -23.51
CA ASP A 113 2.14 -25.63 -24.04
C ASP A 113 1.85 -25.61 -25.55
N ALA A 114 2.55 -26.44 -26.32
CA ALA A 114 2.32 -26.56 -27.76
C ALA A 114 0.94 -27.17 -28.11
N ASP A 115 0.39 -28.02 -27.23
CA ASP A 115 -0.99 -28.51 -27.36
C ASP A 115 -2.00 -27.39 -27.12
N PHE A 116 -1.79 -26.57 -26.10
CA PHE A 116 -2.62 -25.42 -25.79
C PHE A 116 -2.59 -24.37 -26.91
N GLU A 117 -1.40 -24.06 -27.46
CA GLU A 117 -1.28 -23.15 -28.61
C GLU A 117 -2.04 -23.66 -29.84
N ARG A 118 -1.95 -24.96 -30.13
CA ARG A 118 -2.71 -25.60 -31.22
C ARG A 118 -4.22 -25.55 -30.96
N LEU A 119 -4.65 -25.84 -29.75
CA LEU A 119 -6.07 -25.79 -29.37
C LEU A 119 -6.60 -24.35 -29.46
N SER A 120 -5.85 -23.37 -28.96
CA SER A 120 -6.19 -21.95 -29.05
C SER A 120 -6.30 -21.49 -30.51
N ALA A 121 -5.35 -21.86 -31.37
CA ALA A 121 -5.39 -21.56 -32.79
C ALA A 121 -6.61 -22.20 -33.49
N GLN A 122 -6.92 -23.46 -33.18
CA GLN A 122 -8.11 -24.15 -33.72
C GLN A 122 -9.41 -23.48 -33.27
N MET A 123 -9.51 -23.06 -32.01
CA MET A 123 -10.68 -22.39 -31.46
C MET A 123 -10.84 -20.98 -32.05
N GLY A 124 -9.74 -20.26 -32.25
CA GLY A 124 -9.71 -18.96 -32.94
C GLY A 124 -10.22 -19.06 -34.38
N VAL A 125 -9.84 -20.11 -35.13
CA VAL A 125 -10.39 -20.38 -36.48
C VAL A 125 -11.90 -20.67 -36.44
N GLN A 126 -12.41 -21.20 -35.33
CA GLN A 126 -13.84 -21.44 -35.10
C GLN A 126 -14.58 -20.22 -34.52
N GLY A 127 -13.92 -19.06 -34.36
CA GLY A 127 -14.50 -17.86 -33.77
C GLY A 127 -14.81 -17.97 -32.27
N LYS A 128 -14.20 -18.94 -31.58
CA LYS A 128 -14.37 -19.18 -30.14
C LYS A 128 -13.12 -18.74 -29.40
N PHE A 129 -13.31 -18.08 -28.26
CA PHE A 129 -12.23 -17.71 -27.36
C PHE A 129 -12.07 -18.78 -26.27
N LEU A 130 -10.82 -19.17 -26.01
CA LEU A 130 -10.49 -19.99 -24.87
C LEU A 130 -10.23 -19.06 -23.68
N VAL A 131 -11.05 -19.15 -22.63
CA VAL A 131 -10.87 -18.38 -21.39
C VAL A 131 -10.36 -19.33 -20.33
N MET A 132 -9.20 -19.01 -19.74
CA MET A 132 -8.70 -19.73 -18.59
C MET A 132 -9.35 -19.18 -17.32
N ASP A 133 -9.82 -20.06 -16.45
CA ASP A 133 -10.26 -19.67 -15.12
C ASP A 133 -9.05 -19.44 -14.22
N GLU A 134 -8.59 -18.19 -14.19
CA GLU A 134 -7.49 -17.74 -13.33
C GLU A 134 -7.97 -17.39 -11.92
N ALA A 135 -9.28 -17.46 -11.63
CA ALA A 135 -9.82 -17.04 -10.35
C ALA A 135 -9.19 -17.82 -9.19
N ASN A 136 -8.94 -19.12 -9.38
CA ASN A 136 -8.24 -19.92 -8.36
C ASN A 136 -6.79 -19.48 -8.12
N GLN A 137 -6.07 -19.02 -9.15
CA GLN A 137 -4.68 -18.55 -8.99
C GLN A 137 -4.60 -17.16 -8.35
N LEU A 138 -5.64 -16.34 -8.52
CA LEU A 138 -5.75 -15.01 -7.92
C LEU A 138 -6.30 -15.04 -6.49
N LEU A 139 -7.17 -16.02 -6.17
CA LEU A 139 -7.89 -16.09 -4.90
C LEU A 139 -7.22 -17.01 -3.86
N GLU A 140 -6.33 -17.91 -4.29
CA GLU A 140 -5.54 -18.73 -3.36
C GLU A 140 -4.18 -18.08 -3.04
N PRO A 141 -3.79 -18.03 -1.75
CA PRO A 141 -2.47 -17.56 -1.38
C PRO A 141 -1.42 -18.55 -1.90
N ARG A 142 -0.40 -18.01 -2.58
CA ARG A 142 0.79 -18.78 -2.97
C ARG A 142 1.47 -19.27 -1.69
N TRP A 143 1.45 -20.59 -1.48
CA TRP A 143 2.06 -21.23 -0.31
C TRP A 143 2.64 -22.58 -0.73
N ASN A 144 3.92 -22.80 -0.47
CA ASN A 144 4.59 -24.04 -0.81
C ASN A 144 4.18 -25.17 0.16
N PRO A 145 3.64 -26.30 -0.32
CA PRO A 145 3.30 -27.45 0.52
C PRO A 145 4.45 -27.99 1.38
N LYS A 146 5.70 -27.81 0.95
CA LYS A 146 6.90 -28.23 1.68
C LYS A 146 7.31 -27.26 2.79
N THR A 147 6.65 -26.11 2.94
CA THR A 147 6.97 -25.09 3.98
C THR A 147 7.14 -25.68 5.37
N PRO A 148 6.26 -26.56 5.90
CA PRO A 148 6.45 -27.13 7.24
C PRO A 148 7.75 -27.91 7.38
N GLN A 149 8.07 -28.75 6.39
CA GLN A 149 9.30 -29.55 6.37
C GLN A 149 10.56 -28.70 6.29
N ILE A 150 10.50 -27.59 5.52
CA ILE A 150 11.61 -26.62 5.40
C ILE A 150 11.83 -25.90 6.73
N LEU A 151 10.76 -25.54 7.44
CA LEU A 151 10.87 -24.90 8.76
C LEU A 151 11.42 -25.88 9.81
N ASP A 152 11.02 -27.14 9.76
CA ASP A 152 11.55 -28.20 10.64
C ASP A 152 13.05 -28.49 10.36
N ALA A 153 13.54 -28.15 9.15
CA ALA A 153 14.94 -28.27 8.75
C ALA A 153 15.88 -27.21 9.35
N ASP A 154 15.37 -26.35 10.23
CA ASP A 154 16.10 -25.25 10.85
C ASP A 154 16.52 -24.14 9.86
N ILE A 155 15.89 -24.08 8.67
CA ILE A 155 16.01 -22.96 7.73
C ILE A 155 15.28 -21.74 8.28
N PRO A 156 15.77 -20.49 8.08
CA PRO A 156 15.13 -19.32 8.64
C PRO A 156 13.66 -19.19 8.22
N GLY A 157 12.75 -19.20 9.19
CA GLY A 157 11.31 -19.11 8.98
C GLY A 157 10.80 -17.68 8.77
N TYR A 158 11.52 -16.87 8.00
CA TYR A 158 11.23 -15.46 7.77
C TYR A 158 11.28 -15.14 6.27
N GLU A 159 10.52 -14.13 5.83
CA GLU A 159 10.59 -13.60 4.45
C GLU A 159 12.04 -13.35 4.01
N PHE A 160 12.84 -12.82 4.92
CA PHE A 160 14.28 -12.77 4.82
C PHE A 160 14.93 -12.80 6.20
N ALA A 161 16.19 -13.22 6.26
CA ALA A 161 16.99 -13.16 7.48
C ALA A 161 18.43 -12.75 7.14
N VAL A 162 18.96 -11.79 7.89
CA VAL A 162 20.37 -11.40 7.86
C VAL A 162 21.11 -12.24 8.88
N LEU A 163 22.02 -13.07 8.40
CA LEU A 163 22.83 -13.98 9.21
C LEU A 163 23.99 -13.22 9.87
N ALA A 164 24.54 -13.78 10.95
CA ALA A 164 25.69 -13.21 11.67
C ALA A 164 26.93 -13.00 10.78
N ASN A 165 27.07 -13.79 9.70
CA ASN A 165 28.16 -13.67 8.73
C ASN A 165 27.87 -12.64 7.61
N ARG A 166 26.85 -11.79 7.76
CA ARG A 166 26.41 -10.76 6.78
C ARG A 166 25.96 -11.34 5.43
N GLN A 167 25.56 -12.60 5.40
CA GLN A 167 24.77 -13.15 4.30
C GLN A 167 23.28 -12.95 4.58
N VAL A 168 22.51 -12.87 3.50
CA VAL A 168 21.06 -12.70 3.53
C VAL A 168 20.42 -13.94 2.94
N PHE A 169 19.57 -14.56 3.73
CA PHE A 169 18.60 -15.54 3.26
C PHE A 169 17.32 -14.83 2.81
N GLN A 170 16.73 -15.25 1.69
CA GLN A 170 15.41 -14.80 1.24
C GLN A 170 14.53 -16.00 0.93
N TRP A 171 13.35 -16.05 1.53
CA TRP A 171 12.41 -17.16 1.35
C TRP A 171 11.96 -17.32 -0.10
N SER A 172 11.62 -16.20 -0.75
CA SER A 172 11.20 -16.17 -2.17
C SER A 172 12.27 -16.72 -3.11
N ARG A 173 13.55 -16.49 -2.80
CA ARG A 173 14.67 -17.04 -3.56
C ARG A 173 14.78 -18.54 -3.38
N LEU A 174 14.64 -19.06 -2.15
CA LEU A 174 14.59 -20.50 -1.91
C LEU A 174 13.40 -21.17 -2.62
N GLU A 175 12.21 -20.57 -2.55
CA GLU A 175 11.03 -21.06 -3.27
C GLU A 175 11.24 -21.08 -4.78
N SER A 176 11.89 -20.05 -5.32
CA SER A 176 12.26 -19.99 -6.73
C SER A 176 13.18 -21.15 -7.08
N LEU A 177 14.26 -21.39 -6.32
CA LEU A 177 15.18 -22.51 -6.54
C LEU A 177 14.49 -23.87 -6.48
N LEU A 178 13.56 -24.06 -5.54
CA LEU A 178 12.74 -25.28 -5.45
C LEU A 178 11.84 -25.47 -6.67
N GLY A 179 11.29 -24.38 -7.21
CA GLY A 179 10.48 -24.40 -8.44
C GLY A 179 11.28 -24.74 -9.70
N LEU A 180 12.61 -24.54 -9.69
CA LEU A 180 13.50 -24.87 -10.81
C LEU A 180 13.92 -26.35 -10.84
N LEU A 181 13.59 -27.13 -9.80
CA LEU A 181 13.94 -28.53 -9.75
C LEU A 181 13.11 -29.36 -10.74
N PRO A 182 13.72 -30.34 -11.43
CA PRO A 182 12.97 -31.24 -12.30
C PRO A 182 12.03 -32.14 -11.50
N GLN A 183 10.91 -32.56 -12.08
CA GLN A 183 9.90 -33.40 -11.41
C GLN A 183 10.47 -34.74 -10.90
N ASP A 184 11.48 -35.30 -11.58
CA ASP A 184 12.18 -36.54 -11.22
C ASP A 184 13.44 -36.31 -10.36
N CYS A 185 13.56 -35.15 -9.67
CA CYS A 185 14.75 -34.77 -8.91
C CYS A 185 15.21 -35.84 -7.90
N VAL A 186 14.31 -36.39 -7.08
CA VAL A 186 14.65 -37.40 -6.06
C VAL A 186 15.23 -38.67 -6.69
N ALA A 187 14.63 -39.14 -7.78
CA ALA A 187 15.12 -40.30 -8.50
C ALA A 187 16.52 -40.06 -9.08
N ARG A 188 16.76 -38.87 -9.63
CA ARG A 188 18.08 -38.47 -10.15
C ARG A 188 19.13 -38.39 -9.04
N LEU A 189 18.78 -37.80 -7.89
CA LEU A 189 19.69 -37.66 -6.74
C LEU A 189 20.09 -39.03 -6.18
N ARG A 190 19.19 -40.02 -6.18
CA ARG A 190 19.48 -41.38 -5.71
C ARG A 190 20.56 -42.11 -6.51
N GLU A 191 20.70 -41.78 -7.80
CA GLU A 191 21.74 -42.34 -8.66
C GLU A 191 23.14 -41.76 -8.35
N GLU A 192 23.21 -40.70 -7.54
CA GLU A 192 24.45 -40.01 -7.26
C GLU A 192 25.19 -40.63 -6.06
N PRO A 193 26.52 -40.85 -6.15
CA PRO A 193 27.30 -41.43 -5.06
C PRO A 193 27.17 -40.70 -3.73
N LYS A 194 26.94 -39.38 -3.75
CA LYS A 194 26.77 -38.53 -2.56
C LYS A 194 25.52 -38.88 -1.75
N TYR A 195 24.44 -39.31 -2.42
CA TYR A 195 23.13 -39.56 -1.81
C TYR A 195 22.70 -41.04 -1.85
N ALA A 196 23.41 -41.89 -2.60
CA ALA A 196 23.08 -43.30 -2.78
C ALA A 196 23.00 -44.12 -1.48
N ALA A 197 23.63 -43.66 -0.39
CA ALA A 197 23.58 -44.30 0.92
C ALA A 197 22.33 -43.97 1.74
N LEU A 198 21.54 -42.96 1.35
CA LEU A 198 20.33 -42.55 2.06
C LEU A 198 19.13 -43.41 1.61
N VAL A 199 18.45 -44.01 2.58
CA VAL A 199 17.36 -44.98 2.33
C VAL A 199 16.00 -44.28 2.22
N ASP A 200 15.79 -43.19 2.94
CA ASP A 200 14.54 -42.42 2.95
C ASP A 200 14.60 -41.24 1.95
N ASP A 201 13.61 -41.15 1.06
CA ASP A 201 13.40 -40.05 0.12
C ASP A 201 13.29 -38.71 0.85
N SER A 202 12.66 -38.67 2.02
CA SER A 202 12.47 -37.44 2.80
C SER A 202 13.80 -36.94 3.38
N GLU A 203 14.62 -37.86 3.91
CA GLU A 203 15.96 -37.55 4.41
C GLU A 203 16.89 -37.10 3.26
N LEU A 204 16.79 -37.72 2.09
CA LEU A 204 17.54 -37.34 0.90
C LEU A 204 17.18 -35.92 0.45
N GLU A 205 15.90 -35.60 0.32
CA GLU A 205 15.44 -34.27 -0.06
C GLU A 205 15.89 -33.20 0.95
N LEU A 206 15.76 -33.51 2.25
CA LEU A 206 16.20 -32.63 3.34
C LEU A 206 17.71 -32.38 3.27
N ARG A 207 18.51 -33.42 3.01
CA ARG A 207 19.96 -33.30 2.89
C ARG A 207 20.36 -32.47 1.68
N PHE A 208 19.73 -32.68 0.54
CA PHE A 208 19.95 -31.89 -0.67
C PHE A 208 19.57 -30.42 -0.47
N LEU A 209 18.44 -30.17 0.21
CA LEU A 209 17.99 -28.83 0.57
C LEU A 209 19.03 -28.11 1.43
N MET A 210 19.56 -28.75 2.47
CA MET A 210 20.50 -28.13 3.40
C MET A 210 21.92 -27.98 2.84
N ASP A 211 22.41 -28.96 2.09
CA ASP A 211 23.80 -28.98 1.62
C ASP A 211 24.02 -28.17 0.33
N GLU A 212 22.99 -28.01 -0.50
CA GLU A 212 23.13 -27.41 -1.84
C GLU A 212 22.18 -26.22 -2.05
N LEU A 213 20.86 -26.38 -1.84
CA LEU A 213 19.90 -25.32 -2.18
C LEU A 213 19.90 -24.15 -1.20
N TYR A 214 19.96 -24.42 0.10
CA TYR A 214 19.97 -23.39 1.12
C TYR A 214 21.21 -22.48 0.98
N PRO A 215 22.45 -23.00 0.85
CA PRO A 215 23.62 -22.16 0.56
C PRO A 215 23.48 -21.33 -0.72
N ASP A 216 22.91 -21.89 -1.80
CA ASP A 216 22.68 -21.18 -3.06
C ASP A 216 21.59 -20.08 -2.97
N SER A 217 20.71 -20.18 -1.97
CA SER A 217 19.70 -19.17 -1.65
C SER A 217 20.28 -17.96 -0.90
N LEU A 218 21.49 -18.09 -0.35
CA LEU A 218 22.15 -17.00 0.36
C LEU A 218 22.81 -16.02 -0.61
N GLN A 219 22.78 -14.74 -0.25
CA GLN A 219 23.47 -13.69 -1.00
C GLN A 219 24.17 -12.69 -0.08
N PRO A 220 25.24 -12.02 -0.53
CA PRO A 220 25.87 -10.96 0.25
C PRO A 220 24.91 -9.80 0.55
N LEU A 221 24.99 -9.21 1.75
CA LEU A 221 24.11 -8.12 2.17
C LEU A 221 24.15 -6.88 1.25
N GLY A 222 25.33 -6.49 0.77
CA GLY A 222 25.46 -5.37 -0.17
C GLY A 222 24.74 -5.63 -1.52
N GLN A 223 24.72 -6.88 -1.96
CA GLN A 223 23.96 -7.26 -3.15
C GLN A 223 22.45 -7.28 -2.87
N ALA A 224 22.04 -7.82 -1.71
CA ALA A 224 20.63 -7.86 -1.31
C ALA A 224 19.99 -6.48 -1.17
N THR A 225 20.71 -5.52 -0.60
CA THR A 225 20.23 -4.15 -0.43
C THR A 225 20.07 -3.42 -1.76
N LYS A 226 20.98 -3.65 -2.71
CA LYS A 226 20.96 -3.02 -4.04
C LYS A 226 19.99 -3.68 -5.03
N GLU A 227 20.03 -5.00 -5.15
CA GLU A 227 19.32 -5.74 -6.21
C GLU A 227 17.95 -6.24 -5.76
N SER A 228 17.80 -6.63 -4.49
CA SER A 228 16.52 -7.07 -3.93
C SER A 228 15.81 -5.96 -3.13
N TRP A 229 16.35 -4.74 -3.17
CA TRP A 229 15.84 -3.56 -2.46
C TRP A 229 15.64 -3.79 -0.96
N LEU A 230 16.47 -4.65 -0.37
CA LEU A 230 16.36 -5.00 1.03
C LEU A 230 16.70 -3.80 1.92
N ARG A 231 15.82 -3.50 2.88
CA ARG A 231 15.97 -2.38 3.80
C ARG A 231 15.27 -2.65 5.12
N PRO A 232 15.69 -1.99 6.23
CA PRO A 232 14.93 -2.03 7.46
C PRO A 232 13.50 -1.53 7.26
N ASP A 233 12.60 -1.98 8.12
CA ASP A 233 11.19 -1.59 8.07
C ASP A 233 11.06 -0.08 8.22
N MET A 234 10.10 0.49 7.50
CA MET A 234 9.79 1.92 7.53
C MET A 234 10.96 2.83 7.13
N THR A 235 12.07 2.26 6.68
CA THR A 235 13.25 2.99 6.20
C THR A 235 13.30 2.92 4.69
N ALA A 236 13.57 4.04 4.02
CA ALA A 236 13.73 4.09 2.58
C ALA A 236 14.79 5.13 2.17
N PRO A 237 15.58 4.86 1.12
CA PRO A 237 16.30 5.92 0.46
C PRO A 237 15.28 6.84 -0.24
N VAL A 238 15.48 8.16 -0.14
CA VAL A 238 14.62 9.16 -0.77
C VAL A 238 15.48 10.25 -1.42
N TRP A 239 14.99 10.79 -2.54
CA TRP A 239 15.64 11.88 -3.26
C TRP A 239 15.24 13.23 -2.66
N LEU A 240 16.25 14.10 -2.49
CA LEU A 240 16.07 15.46 -2.02
C LEU A 240 16.29 16.47 -3.15
N PHE A 241 15.49 17.53 -3.14
CA PHE A 241 15.48 18.60 -4.11
C PHE A 241 15.45 19.96 -3.41
N ASP A 242 15.97 20.99 -4.07
CA ASP A 242 15.78 22.38 -3.66
C ASP A 242 14.53 22.99 -4.31
N ALA A 243 14.25 24.26 -3.98
CA ALA A 243 13.12 25.01 -4.52
C ALA A 243 13.17 25.22 -6.05
N SER A 244 14.34 25.07 -6.68
CA SER A 244 14.51 25.17 -8.13
C SER A 244 14.25 23.85 -8.86
N GLY A 245 14.04 22.75 -8.11
CA GLY A 245 13.90 21.41 -8.65
C GLY A 245 15.24 20.73 -8.95
N GLN A 246 16.36 21.27 -8.46
CA GLN A 246 17.67 20.64 -8.58
C GLN A 246 17.82 19.54 -7.53
N CYS A 247 18.28 18.35 -7.94
CA CYS A 247 18.53 17.26 -7.01
C CYS A 247 19.77 17.56 -6.14
N LEU A 248 19.57 17.56 -4.82
CA LEU A 248 20.62 17.72 -3.82
C LEU A 248 21.36 16.41 -3.54
N GLY A 249 20.69 15.27 -3.79
CA GLY A 249 21.20 13.93 -3.54
C GLY A 249 20.12 13.06 -2.91
N ARG A 250 20.55 12.00 -2.22
CA ARG A 250 19.66 11.04 -1.54
C ARG A 250 20.02 10.88 -0.08
N VAL A 251 19.03 10.55 0.73
CA VAL A 251 19.16 10.33 2.17
C VAL A 251 18.39 9.10 2.60
N ILE A 252 18.70 8.59 3.78
CA ILE A 252 17.93 7.52 4.41
C ILE A 252 16.85 8.16 5.29
N HIS A 253 15.58 8.01 4.89
CA HIS A 253 14.42 8.51 5.61
C HIS A 253 13.71 7.37 6.36
N HIS A 254 13.44 7.60 7.64
CA HIS A 254 12.68 6.71 8.50
C HIS A 254 11.25 7.24 8.70
N ARG A 255 10.29 6.62 8.01
CA ARG A 255 8.89 7.07 7.91
C ARG A 255 8.17 7.16 9.26
N SER A 256 8.27 6.14 10.12
CA SER A 256 7.57 6.17 11.43
C SER A 256 8.17 7.17 12.43
N LEU A 257 9.42 7.57 12.22
CA LEU A 257 10.10 8.53 13.08
C LEU A 257 9.98 9.95 12.51
N ALA A 258 9.52 10.07 11.26
CA ALA A 258 9.68 11.25 10.42
C ALA A 258 11.09 11.84 10.57
N GLY A 259 12.10 10.98 10.47
CA GLY A 259 13.49 11.28 10.76
C GLY A 259 14.39 10.94 9.59
N ILE A 260 15.29 11.84 9.24
CA ILE A 260 16.28 11.66 8.18
C ILE A 260 17.64 11.46 8.82
N ILE A 261 18.37 10.40 8.44
CA ILE A 261 19.77 10.28 8.84
C ILE A 261 20.54 11.40 8.14
N PRO A 262 21.18 12.33 8.88
CA PRO A 262 21.77 13.53 8.31
C PRO A 262 23.10 13.21 7.63
N ARG A 263 22.99 12.62 6.45
CA ARG A 263 24.08 12.32 5.53
C ARG A 263 23.51 12.27 4.12
N ILE A 264 23.94 13.21 3.29
CA ILE A 264 23.53 13.24 1.88
C ILE A 264 24.50 12.41 1.05
N TYR A 265 23.98 11.42 0.34
CA TYR A 265 24.72 10.63 -0.64
C TYR A 265 24.49 11.22 -2.02
N GLY A 266 25.54 11.26 -2.84
CA GLY A 266 25.42 11.67 -4.24
C GLY A 266 24.52 10.75 -5.06
N ILE A 267 24.13 11.20 -6.26
CA ILE A 267 23.24 10.47 -7.18
C ILE A 267 23.80 9.07 -7.50
N ASP A 268 25.09 8.99 -7.81
CA ASP A 268 25.77 7.74 -8.17
C ASP A 268 26.45 7.05 -6.97
N ASP A 269 26.32 7.57 -5.75
CA ASP A 269 27.08 7.11 -4.58
C ASP A 269 26.47 5.85 -3.96
N ALA A 270 26.83 4.67 -4.48
CA ALA A 270 26.29 3.39 -4.04
C ALA A 270 26.51 3.06 -2.54
N SER A 271 27.31 3.85 -1.80
CA SER A 271 27.55 3.62 -0.37
C SER A 271 26.30 3.79 0.51
N ILE A 272 25.21 4.39 -0.01
CA ILE A 272 23.92 4.38 0.69
C ILE A 272 23.42 2.95 0.95
N PHE A 273 23.68 2.01 0.03
CA PHE A 273 23.24 0.62 0.17
C PHE A 273 24.05 -0.10 1.25
N ASP A 274 25.34 0.24 1.38
CA ASP A 274 26.18 -0.23 2.48
C ASP A 274 25.71 0.33 3.84
N ALA A 275 25.26 1.59 3.87
CA ALA A 275 24.67 2.18 5.06
C ALA A 275 23.34 1.52 5.45
N ILE A 276 22.46 1.22 4.48
CA ILE A 276 21.25 0.42 4.71
C ILE A 276 21.62 -0.98 5.23
N GLY A 277 22.66 -1.60 4.67
CA GLY A 277 23.21 -2.86 5.18
C GLY A 277 23.71 -2.75 6.62
N THR A 278 24.38 -1.65 6.97
CA THR A 278 24.84 -1.37 8.34
C THR A 278 23.66 -1.31 9.31
N MET A 279 22.56 -0.64 8.95
CA MET A 279 21.33 -0.63 9.75
C MET A 279 20.71 -2.02 9.92
N LEU A 280 20.72 -2.84 8.85
CA LEU A 280 20.25 -4.23 8.90
C LEU A 280 21.15 -5.12 9.78
N CYS A 281 22.37 -4.69 10.10
CA CYS A 281 23.21 -5.35 11.10
C CYS A 281 22.91 -4.89 12.53
N GLY A 282 22.02 -3.91 12.73
CA GLY A 282 21.78 -3.24 14.00
C GLY A 282 22.89 -2.27 14.39
N GLU A 283 23.72 -1.85 13.43
CA GLU A 283 24.82 -0.92 13.61
C GLU A 283 24.38 0.52 13.26
N ILE A 284 25.01 1.51 13.88
CA ILE A 284 24.70 2.93 13.66
C ILE A 284 25.38 3.41 12.37
N VAL A 285 24.62 4.09 11.53
CA VAL A 285 25.13 4.76 10.34
C VAL A 285 25.75 6.09 10.73
N ALA A 286 26.99 6.30 10.29
CA ALA A 286 27.71 7.56 10.49
C ALA A 286 26.90 8.74 9.93
N SER A 287 26.68 9.71 10.81
CA SER A 287 25.98 10.97 10.53
C SER A 287 26.98 12.10 10.35
N GLU A 288 26.61 13.12 9.58
CA GLU A 288 27.42 14.34 9.49
C GLU A 288 27.50 15.02 10.86
N PRO A 289 28.68 15.58 11.21
CA PRO A 289 28.86 16.26 12.48
C PRO A 289 27.86 17.41 12.63
N VAL A 290 27.50 17.72 13.88
CA VAL A 290 26.64 18.86 14.20
C VAL A 290 27.36 20.13 13.75
N SER A 291 26.89 20.75 12.67
CA SER A 291 27.29 22.13 12.35
C SER A 291 26.71 23.04 13.42
N ALA A 292 27.48 24.05 13.85
CA ALA A 292 26.96 25.09 14.74
C ALA A 292 25.69 25.70 14.13
N ALA A 293 24.78 26.21 14.97
CA ALA A 293 23.51 26.81 14.56
C ALA A 293 23.72 27.85 13.44
N GLN A 294 23.61 27.39 12.19
CA GLN A 294 23.57 28.19 10.98
C GLN A 294 22.12 28.10 10.52
N GLU A 295 21.49 29.25 10.23
CA GLU A 295 20.26 29.23 9.45
C GLU A 295 20.58 28.59 8.09
N GLY A 296 19.80 27.58 7.69
CA GLY A 296 20.00 26.98 6.38
C GLY A 296 19.64 27.94 5.25
N ASP A 297 20.25 27.74 4.09
CA ASP A 297 20.16 28.65 2.96
C ASP A 297 18.79 28.57 2.26
N ALA A 298 18.18 27.38 2.22
CA ALA A 298 16.95 27.13 1.48
C ALA A 298 16.14 25.93 2.01
N PRO A 299 14.81 25.90 1.75
CA PRO A 299 13.95 24.75 2.06
C PRO A 299 14.33 23.52 1.25
N VAL A 300 14.04 22.34 1.82
CA VAL A 300 14.29 21.05 1.18
C VAL A 300 12.97 20.37 0.84
N PHE A 301 12.93 19.76 -0.34
CA PHE A 301 11.82 19.00 -0.84
C PHE A 301 12.21 17.53 -1.00
N MET A 302 11.31 16.62 -0.66
CA MET A 302 11.47 15.19 -0.83
C MET A 302 10.57 14.71 -1.96
N LEU A 303 11.09 13.87 -2.85
CA LEU A 303 10.28 13.24 -3.88
C LEU A 303 9.38 12.15 -3.27
N SER A 304 8.08 12.33 -3.37
CA SER A 304 7.07 11.45 -2.76
C SER A 304 6.88 10.15 -3.56
N LEU A 305 7.10 10.20 -4.88
CA LEU A 305 7.00 9.07 -5.79
C LEU A 305 8.38 8.58 -6.22
N GLY A 306 8.79 7.43 -5.68
CA GLY A 306 10.03 6.79 -6.06
C GLY A 306 10.51 5.78 -5.03
N ASP A 307 11.41 4.90 -5.45
CA ASP A 307 12.01 3.92 -4.56
C ASP A 307 13.37 4.38 -4.00
N GLY A 308 13.96 5.46 -4.57
CA GLY A 308 15.23 6.04 -4.15
C GLY A 308 16.47 5.38 -4.76
N TYR A 309 16.28 4.52 -5.78
CA TYR A 309 17.33 3.70 -6.39
C TYR A 309 17.81 4.25 -7.73
N ASP A 310 16.91 4.75 -8.57
CA ASP A 310 17.19 5.27 -9.90
C ASP A 310 16.47 6.61 -10.06
N LEU A 311 17.24 7.70 -10.03
CA LEU A 311 16.72 9.06 -10.11
C LEU A 311 15.91 9.28 -11.40
N ALA A 312 16.39 8.78 -12.54
CA ALA A 312 15.71 8.99 -13.81
C ALA A 312 14.40 8.19 -13.89
N ALA A 313 14.38 6.98 -13.33
CA ALA A 313 13.15 6.19 -13.24
C ALA A 313 12.14 6.82 -12.27
N ASP A 314 12.61 7.30 -11.11
CA ASP A 314 11.76 7.93 -10.09
C ASP A 314 11.19 9.27 -10.58
N ILE A 315 12.00 10.12 -11.25
CA ILE A 315 11.51 11.35 -11.90
C ILE A 315 10.44 11.01 -12.95
N ARG A 316 10.67 10.00 -13.80
CA ARG A 316 9.66 9.57 -14.79
C ARG A 316 8.37 9.09 -14.14
N ARG A 317 8.42 8.43 -12.99
CA ARG A 317 7.21 8.04 -12.24
C ARG A 317 6.46 9.23 -11.67
N SER A 318 7.16 10.31 -11.35
CA SER A 318 6.56 11.58 -10.90
C SER A 318 5.98 12.42 -12.05
N GLN A 319 6.27 12.08 -13.31
CA GLN A 319 5.73 12.80 -14.46
C GLN A 319 4.36 12.24 -14.87
N SER A 320 3.45 13.12 -15.30
CA SER A 320 2.18 12.68 -15.87
C SER A 320 2.40 11.87 -17.16
N LEU A 321 1.49 10.95 -17.50
CA LEU A 321 1.54 10.20 -18.77
C LEU A 321 1.60 11.10 -20.02
N ASN A 322 1.21 12.37 -19.90
CA ASN A 322 1.10 13.35 -20.99
C ASN A 322 2.17 14.46 -20.95
N SER A 323 3.12 14.46 -20.01
CA SER A 323 4.18 15.48 -19.95
C SER A 323 5.37 15.11 -20.82
N GLU A 324 5.92 16.09 -21.54
CA GLU A 324 7.21 15.98 -22.21
C GLU A 324 8.29 15.53 -21.20
N LYS A 325 9.30 14.80 -21.67
CA LYS A 325 10.38 14.27 -20.81
C LYS A 325 11.20 15.43 -20.24
N PHE A 326 10.91 15.83 -19.00
CA PHE A 326 11.73 16.78 -18.26
C PHE A 326 12.79 16.06 -17.43
N ASP A 327 13.90 16.76 -17.15
CA ASP A 327 14.95 16.29 -16.23
C ASP A 327 14.65 16.63 -14.76
N THR A 328 13.50 17.27 -14.49
CA THR A 328 13.04 17.66 -13.16
C THR A 328 11.72 16.96 -12.80
N PRO A 329 11.48 16.69 -11.49
CA PRO A 329 10.21 16.13 -11.03
C PRO A 329 9.08 17.15 -11.12
N ASP A 330 7.85 16.68 -11.24
CA ASP A 330 6.67 17.55 -11.18
C ASP A 330 6.52 18.08 -9.73
N PRO A 331 6.40 19.41 -9.52
CA PRO A 331 6.31 20.01 -8.20
C PRO A 331 5.18 19.46 -7.33
N ARG A 332 4.13 18.88 -7.91
CA ARG A 332 3.02 18.26 -7.17
C ARG A 332 3.41 17.00 -6.40
N PHE A 333 4.55 16.39 -6.74
CA PHE A 333 5.09 15.21 -6.05
C PHE A 333 6.34 15.54 -5.21
N LEU A 334 6.58 16.83 -4.96
CA LEU A 334 7.60 17.31 -4.05
C LEU A 334 6.97 17.70 -2.72
N ASP A 335 7.22 16.89 -1.69
CA ASP A 335 6.78 17.17 -0.32
C ASP A 335 7.81 18.06 0.37
N ILE A 336 7.39 19.21 0.92
CA ILE A 336 8.26 20.05 1.74
C ILE A 336 8.60 19.30 3.04
N LEU A 337 9.90 19.23 3.37
CA LEU A 337 10.35 18.74 4.66
C LEU A 337 10.30 19.87 5.69
N GLU A 338 9.16 20.01 6.37
CA GLU A 338 8.96 21.05 7.37
C GLU A 338 10.01 20.97 8.49
N GLY A 339 10.66 22.10 8.79
CA GLY A 339 11.72 22.17 9.80
C GLY A 339 13.10 21.69 9.34
N VAL A 340 13.25 21.35 8.05
CA VAL A 340 14.52 20.98 7.43
C VAL A 340 14.89 21.99 6.35
N THR A 341 16.11 22.48 6.45
CA THR A 341 16.76 23.31 5.44
C THR A 341 18.06 22.65 5.02
N TRP A 342 18.64 23.11 3.91
CA TRP A 342 19.97 22.68 3.51
C TRP A 342 20.92 23.87 3.43
N GLY A 343 22.22 23.59 3.56
CA GLY A 343 23.28 24.57 3.35
C GLY A 343 24.51 23.94 2.70
N GLN A 344 25.48 24.76 2.31
CA GLN A 344 26.76 24.28 1.75
C GLN A 344 27.77 23.95 2.85
N GLY A 345 28.18 22.69 2.95
CA GLY A 345 29.27 22.22 3.82
C GLY A 345 30.59 22.01 3.07
N ASN A 346 31.66 21.70 3.81
CA ASN A 346 33.01 21.49 3.26
C ASN A 346 33.14 20.29 2.28
N GLY A 347 32.09 19.46 2.13
CA GLY A 347 32.08 18.27 1.29
C GLY A 347 30.83 18.09 0.42
N GLY A 348 29.96 19.11 0.32
CA GLY A 348 28.69 19.03 -0.38
C GLY A 348 27.53 19.62 0.42
N PRO A 349 26.28 19.44 -0.04
CA PRO A 349 25.10 19.89 0.69
C PRO A 349 25.00 19.16 2.03
N ILE A 350 24.58 19.87 3.07
CA ILE A 350 24.34 19.35 4.43
C ILE A 350 22.91 19.65 4.86
N LEU A 351 22.33 18.78 5.69
CA LEU A 351 20.99 18.99 6.26
C LEU A 351 21.06 19.74 7.60
N ILE A 352 20.23 20.76 7.72
CA ILE A 352 20.11 21.62 8.89
C ILE A 352 18.68 21.54 9.40
N GLY A 353 18.52 21.14 10.65
CA GLY A 353 17.23 21.02 11.31
C GLY A 353 17.41 20.49 12.73
N ALA A 354 16.30 20.41 13.46
CA ALA A 354 16.34 19.91 14.82
C ALA A 354 16.69 18.42 14.85
N ARG A 355 17.55 18.02 15.80
CA ARG A 355 18.10 16.66 15.87
C ARG A 355 17.56 15.89 17.05
N PHE A 356 17.34 14.60 16.85
CA PHE A 356 16.95 13.66 17.89
C PHE A 356 17.70 12.34 17.70
N THR A 357 17.77 11.54 18.76
CA THR A 357 18.43 10.24 18.73
C THR A 357 17.43 9.17 19.15
N GLU A 358 17.34 8.09 18.38
CA GLU A 358 16.50 6.93 18.70
C GLU A 358 17.35 5.66 18.52
N ALA A 359 17.36 4.79 19.54
CA ALA A 359 18.18 3.57 19.56
C ALA A 359 19.68 3.79 19.23
N GLY A 360 20.21 4.99 19.54
CA GLY A 360 21.60 5.37 19.28
C GLY A 360 21.87 5.92 17.87
N GLN A 361 20.89 5.88 16.96
CA GLN A 361 20.99 6.51 15.64
C GLN A 361 20.54 7.97 15.71
N ASP A 362 21.34 8.86 15.11
CA ASP A 362 21.01 10.28 15.01
C ASP A 362 20.15 10.56 13.77
N TYR A 363 19.18 11.45 13.95
CA TYR A 363 18.24 11.90 12.93
C TYR A 363 18.08 13.42 12.95
N VAL A 364 17.77 14.00 11.79
CA VAL A 364 17.14 15.31 11.64
C VAL A 364 15.65 15.12 11.50
N ARG A 365 14.87 15.91 12.23
CA ARG A 365 13.42 15.84 12.24
C ARG A 365 12.84 16.44 10.96
N ALA A 366 12.05 15.65 10.25
CA ALA A 366 11.40 16.00 8.99
C ALA A 366 9.88 16.27 9.14
N ARG A 367 9.40 16.43 10.38
CA ARG A 367 7.99 16.71 10.69
C ARG A 367 7.85 17.61 11.90
N THR A 368 6.81 18.43 11.89
CA THR A 368 6.39 19.29 13.00
C THR A 368 5.38 18.56 13.88
N TRP A 369 5.58 18.60 15.20
CA TRP A 369 4.59 18.11 16.17
C TRP A 369 3.63 19.24 16.53
N LEU A 370 2.35 18.92 16.76
CA LEU A 370 1.36 19.90 17.21
C LEU A 370 1.88 20.65 18.43
N ASN A 371 1.79 21.98 18.38
CA ASN A 371 2.09 22.87 19.48
C ASN A 371 0.79 23.46 20.09
N PRO A 372 0.84 24.09 21.28
CA PRO A 372 -0.36 24.66 21.88
C PRO A 372 -1.00 25.76 21.02
N SER A 373 -0.23 26.47 20.20
CA SER A 373 -0.73 27.51 19.29
C SER A 373 -1.44 26.97 18.05
N ASP A 374 -1.26 25.68 17.71
CA ASP A 374 -2.00 25.03 16.62
C ASP A 374 -3.46 24.79 17.00
N ALA A 375 -3.76 24.70 18.30
CA ALA A 375 -5.11 24.45 18.79
C ALA A 375 -5.94 25.75 18.79
N PRO A 376 -7.19 25.72 18.28
CA PRO A 376 -8.09 26.86 18.40
C PRO A 376 -8.28 27.28 19.86
N ILE A 377 -8.23 28.58 20.14
CA ILE A 377 -8.28 29.12 21.51
C ILE A 377 -9.52 28.67 22.30
N HIS A 378 -10.63 28.43 21.60
CA HIS A 378 -11.86 27.95 22.20
C HIS A 378 -11.77 26.48 22.63
N LEU A 379 -11.03 25.63 21.90
CA LEU A 379 -10.80 24.24 22.28
C LEU A 379 -9.77 24.14 23.40
N LEU A 380 -8.68 24.90 23.28
CA LEU A 380 -7.57 24.85 24.21
C LEU A 380 -7.09 26.26 24.60
N PRO A 381 -7.73 26.90 25.60
CA PRO A 381 -7.28 28.18 26.12
C PRO A 381 -5.88 28.07 26.75
N PRO A 382 -5.02 29.10 26.63
CA PRO A 382 -3.65 29.08 27.16
C PRO A 382 -3.55 28.76 28.66
N GLU A 383 -4.57 29.11 29.45
CA GLU A 383 -4.64 28.88 30.90
C GLU A 383 -4.80 27.39 31.25
N VAL A 384 -5.42 26.61 30.35
CA VAL A 384 -5.70 25.19 30.54
C VAL A 384 -4.46 24.35 30.23
N VAL A 385 -3.53 24.86 29.44
CA VAL A 385 -2.31 24.14 29.06
C VAL A 385 -1.36 24.04 30.27
N PRO A 386 -0.98 22.84 30.72
CA PRO A 386 -0.02 22.66 31.81
C PRO A 386 1.32 23.38 31.54
N ALA A 387 1.95 23.91 32.59
CA ALA A 387 3.24 24.61 32.48
C ALA A 387 4.35 23.78 31.79
N PRO A 388 4.49 22.46 32.03
CA PRO A 388 5.50 21.64 31.34
C PRO A 388 5.33 21.61 29.81
N ILE A 389 4.07 21.61 29.35
CA ILE A 389 3.74 21.62 27.92
C ILE A 389 4.09 22.99 27.31
N ARG A 390 3.71 24.08 27.99
CA ARG A 390 4.02 25.46 27.55
C ARG A 390 5.52 25.72 27.46
N GLN A 391 6.27 25.40 28.52
CA GLN A 391 7.72 25.61 28.56
C GLN A 391 8.45 24.84 27.46
N SER A 392 7.99 23.64 27.11
CA SER A 392 8.58 22.87 26.02
C SER A 392 8.20 23.40 24.63
N ALA A 393 7.06 24.09 24.50
CA ALA A 393 6.66 24.73 23.25
C ALA A 393 7.50 25.99 22.98
N ASP A 394 7.85 26.75 24.01
CA ASP A 394 8.72 27.94 23.92
C ASP A 394 10.14 27.60 23.45
N VAL A 395 10.60 26.37 23.72
CA VAL A 395 11.89 25.82 23.26
C VAL A 395 11.75 25.08 21.92
N GLY A 396 10.52 24.92 21.41
CA GLY A 396 10.21 24.13 20.21
C GLY A 396 10.17 22.63 20.49
N TYR A 397 9.01 21.99 20.25
CA TYR A 397 8.92 20.52 20.28
C TYR A 397 9.85 19.84 19.26
N THR A 398 10.27 20.60 18.25
CA THR A 398 11.27 20.20 17.26
C THR A 398 12.62 19.88 17.92
N ASP A 399 13.02 20.62 18.95
CA ASP A 399 14.35 20.60 19.57
C ASP A 399 14.50 19.52 20.65
N SER A 400 13.44 18.76 20.90
CA SER A 400 13.48 17.60 21.77
C SER A 400 14.40 16.51 21.20
N ARG A 401 15.21 15.93 22.09
CA ARG A 401 16.13 14.81 21.78
C ARG A 401 15.43 13.48 21.52
N ASP A 402 14.14 13.38 21.84
CA ASP A 402 13.36 12.16 21.71
C ASP A 402 12.59 12.14 20.37
N ALA A 403 12.41 10.95 19.80
CA ALA A 403 11.61 10.80 18.57
C ALA A 403 10.19 11.35 18.71
N LEU A 404 9.55 11.08 19.85
CA LEU A 404 8.26 11.63 20.27
C LEU A 404 8.47 12.48 21.53
N PRO A 405 8.37 13.82 21.43
CA PRO A 405 8.46 14.69 22.60
C PRO A 405 7.31 14.39 23.57
N GLU A 406 7.61 14.20 24.86
CA GLU A 406 6.60 13.91 25.90
C GLU A 406 5.52 14.99 25.99
N ALA A 407 5.91 16.26 25.81
CA ALA A 407 4.99 17.39 25.78
C ALA A 407 4.01 17.34 24.61
N ALA A 408 4.45 16.93 23.42
CA ALA A 408 3.58 16.77 22.24
C ALA A 408 2.57 15.62 22.43
N TYR A 409 3.01 14.50 23.01
CA TYR A 409 2.11 13.39 23.36
C TYR A 409 1.09 13.78 24.43
N SER A 410 1.54 14.50 25.46
CA SER A 410 0.67 14.97 26.54
C SER A 410 -0.35 16.00 26.04
N LEU A 411 0.06 16.90 25.14
CA LEU A 411 -0.82 17.87 24.50
C LEU A 411 -1.90 17.18 23.67
N GLN A 412 -1.53 16.19 22.86
CA GLN A 412 -2.49 15.40 22.08
C GLN A 412 -3.54 14.72 22.98
N LYS A 413 -3.10 14.03 24.04
CA LYS A 413 -4.01 13.36 24.99
C LYS A 413 -4.94 14.36 25.67
N LEU A 414 -4.38 15.46 26.20
CA LEU A 414 -5.13 16.54 26.82
C LEU A 414 -6.21 17.07 25.87
N THR A 415 -5.84 17.30 24.61
CA THR A 415 -6.75 17.93 23.65
C THR A 415 -7.85 16.96 23.20
N ARG A 416 -7.57 15.66 23.05
CA ARG A 416 -8.59 14.64 22.79
C ARG A 416 -9.61 14.52 23.93
N GLU A 417 -9.12 14.44 25.17
CA GLU A 417 -9.99 14.41 26.36
C GLU A 417 -10.84 15.68 26.41
N ARG A 418 -10.24 16.84 26.16
CA ARG A 418 -10.92 18.14 26.13
C ARG A 418 -12.01 18.21 25.05
N ILE A 419 -11.72 17.84 23.80
CA ILE A 419 -12.70 17.85 22.71
C ILE A 419 -13.88 16.92 23.05
N LYS A 420 -13.59 15.74 23.59
CA LYS A 420 -14.63 14.79 24.01
C LYS A 420 -15.49 15.35 25.13
N ASP A 421 -14.88 15.92 26.16
CA ASP A 421 -15.60 16.47 27.33
C ASP A 421 -16.45 17.69 26.94
N LEU A 422 -15.89 18.60 26.14
CA LEU A 422 -16.59 19.78 25.62
C LEU A 422 -17.77 19.39 24.72
N GLY A 423 -17.56 18.44 23.80
CA GLY A 423 -18.61 17.91 22.94
C GLY A 423 -19.73 17.23 23.74
N LEU A 424 -19.38 16.36 24.70
CA LEU A 424 -20.36 15.69 25.56
C LEU A 424 -21.14 16.68 26.44
N ALA A 425 -20.47 17.70 26.99
CA ALA A 425 -21.13 18.74 27.78
C ALA A 425 -22.11 19.54 26.92
N ALA A 426 -21.72 19.98 25.73
CA ALA A 426 -22.58 20.73 24.82
C ALA A 426 -23.77 19.89 24.33
N VAL A 427 -23.55 18.62 23.99
CA VAL A 427 -24.64 17.67 23.65
C VAL A 427 -25.57 17.46 24.85
N GLY A 428 -25.03 17.40 26.07
CA GLY A 428 -25.81 17.31 27.30
C GLY A 428 -26.69 18.54 27.53
N GLU A 429 -26.15 19.74 27.32
CA GLU A 429 -26.85 21.01 27.43
C GLU A 429 -28.04 21.06 26.44
N PHE A 430 -27.79 20.73 25.17
CA PHE A 430 -28.83 20.75 24.12
C PHE A 430 -29.77 19.55 24.13
N ALA A 431 -29.48 18.51 24.93
CA ALA A 431 -30.44 17.46 25.21
C ALA A 431 -31.48 17.86 26.26
N SER A 432 -31.24 18.94 27.01
CA SER A 432 -32.19 19.48 27.98
C SER A 432 -33.24 20.36 27.28
N ALA A 433 -34.47 20.40 27.80
CA ALA A 433 -35.51 21.27 27.25
C ALA A 433 -35.10 22.76 27.24
N PRO A 434 -34.53 23.35 28.31
CA PRO A 434 -34.10 24.74 28.30
C PRO A 434 -33.00 25.04 27.28
N GLY A 435 -32.03 24.14 27.12
CA GLY A 435 -30.94 24.31 26.15
C GLY A 435 -31.43 24.22 24.71
N LEU A 436 -32.32 23.27 24.43
CA LEU A 436 -32.92 23.09 23.11
C LEU A 436 -33.80 24.28 22.71
N ASP A 437 -34.58 24.81 23.66
CA ASP A 437 -35.39 26.01 23.48
C ASP A 437 -34.50 27.25 23.25
N ALA A 438 -33.43 27.42 24.02
CA ALA A 438 -32.49 28.53 23.85
C ALA A 438 -31.83 28.53 22.46
N LEU A 439 -31.42 27.35 21.99
CA LEU A 439 -30.82 27.19 20.66
C LEU A 439 -31.83 27.49 19.54
N LEU A 440 -33.07 27.00 19.67
CA LEU A 440 -34.15 27.30 18.73
C LEU A 440 -34.47 28.80 18.68
N GLN A 441 -34.60 29.45 19.84
CA GLN A 441 -34.85 30.89 19.91
C GLN A 441 -33.71 31.68 19.26
N ARG A 442 -32.46 31.26 19.47
CA ARG A 442 -31.32 31.90 18.81
C ARG A 442 -31.39 31.76 17.29
N LEU A 443 -31.71 30.57 16.79
CA LEU A 443 -31.89 30.31 15.36
C LEU A 443 -32.97 31.22 14.74
N LEU A 444 -34.14 31.30 15.38
CA LEU A 444 -35.26 32.13 14.93
C LEU A 444 -34.95 33.64 14.92
N VAL A 445 -34.07 34.10 15.82
CA VAL A 445 -33.60 35.50 15.86
C VAL A 445 -32.58 35.79 14.77
N VAL A 446 -31.70 34.83 14.48
CA VAL A 446 -30.61 34.99 13.51
C VAL A 446 -31.13 34.98 12.08
N MET A 447 -32.16 34.17 11.79
CA MET A 447 -32.61 33.98 10.41
C MET A 447 -34.13 33.99 10.29
N GLU A 448 -34.61 34.85 9.41
CA GLU A 448 -36.01 34.87 8.98
C GLU A 448 -36.33 33.58 8.20
N PRO A 449 -37.39 32.83 8.57
CA PRO A 449 -37.65 31.52 7.97
C PRO A 449 -37.77 31.53 6.44
N ALA A 450 -38.44 32.52 5.84
CA ALA A 450 -38.58 32.56 4.39
C ALA A 450 -37.24 32.82 3.67
N ALA A 451 -36.32 33.57 4.28
CA ALA A 451 -34.97 33.76 3.76
C ALA A 451 -34.15 32.46 3.82
N PHE A 452 -34.24 31.73 4.93
CA PHE A 452 -33.61 30.41 5.07
C PHE A 452 -34.13 29.43 4.01
N ASP A 453 -35.45 29.36 3.85
CA ASP A 453 -36.08 28.45 2.89
C ASP A 453 -35.69 28.77 1.45
N ARG A 454 -35.63 30.05 1.07
CA ARG A 454 -35.16 30.45 -0.28
C ARG A 454 -33.73 29.99 -0.56
N PHE A 455 -32.87 30.03 0.45
CA PHE A 455 -31.49 29.58 0.32
C PHE A 455 -31.39 28.06 0.21
N CYS A 456 -32.13 27.32 1.05
CA CYS A 456 -32.19 25.87 0.93
C CYS A 456 -32.77 25.44 -0.43
N ASP A 457 -33.83 26.09 -0.91
CA ASP A 457 -34.39 25.84 -2.24
C ASP A 457 -33.34 26.07 -3.34
N ALA A 458 -32.53 27.13 -3.25
CA ALA A 458 -31.45 27.40 -4.19
C ALA A 458 -30.35 26.32 -4.15
N ALA A 459 -29.93 25.90 -2.95
CA ALA A 459 -28.93 24.84 -2.79
C ALA A 459 -29.45 23.49 -3.31
N ILE A 460 -30.71 23.13 -3.00
CA ILE A 460 -31.35 21.92 -3.52
C ILE A 460 -31.39 21.94 -5.05
N ASN A 461 -31.61 23.10 -5.67
CA ASN A 461 -31.58 23.23 -7.13
C ASN A 461 -30.21 22.96 -7.75
N GLU A 462 -29.14 23.27 -7.02
CA GLU A 462 -27.77 22.99 -7.45
C GLU A 462 -27.45 21.49 -7.35
N TYR A 463 -27.88 20.83 -6.27
CA TYR A 463 -27.71 19.38 -6.10
C TYR A 463 -28.58 18.54 -7.05
N LEU A 464 -29.76 19.04 -7.42
CA LEU A 464 -30.74 18.33 -8.26
C LEU A 464 -31.02 19.12 -9.54
N PRO A 465 -30.05 19.19 -10.47
CA PRO A 465 -30.21 19.96 -11.70
C PRO A 465 -31.30 19.34 -12.58
N LEU A 466 -32.03 20.20 -13.30
CA LEU A 466 -33.04 19.77 -14.28
C LEU A 466 -32.43 19.42 -15.64
N ARG A 467 -31.14 19.72 -15.85
CA ARG A 467 -30.44 19.68 -17.14
C ARG A 467 -29.02 19.17 -16.95
N TYR A 468 -28.47 18.52 -17.95
CA TYR A 468 -27.02 18.30 -18.02
C TYR A 468 -26.29 19.58 -18.44
N GLU A 469 -25.01 19.67 -18.11
CA GLU A 469 -24.19 20.84 -18.42
C GLU A 469 -24.09 21.03 -19.95
N GLY A 470 -24.57 22.18 -20.44
CA GLY A 470 -24.60 22.51 -21.87
C GLY A 470 -25.94 22.26 -22.57
N ASP A 471 -26.91 21.63 -21.89
CA ASP A 471 -28.24 21.38 -22.46
C ASP A 471 -29.18 22.58 -22.30
N THR A 472 -29.99 22.82 -23.35
CA THR A 472 -31.00 23.90 -23.35
C THR A 472 -32.39 23.44 -22.89
N GLU A 473 -32.63 22.13 -22.86
CA GLU A 473 -33.90 21.50 -22.50
C GLU A 473 -33.76 20.67 -21.21
N ASP A 474 -34.84 20.57 -20.44
CA ASP A 474 -34.87 19.76 -19.23
C ASP A 474 -34.86 18.28 -19.57
N ASN A 475 -34.08 17.49 -18.83
CA ASN A 475 -34.00 16.05 -19.03
C ASN A 475 -35.10 15.35 -18.21
N PRO A 476 -35.92 14.47 -18.84
CA PRO A 476 -37.04 13.80 -18.16
C PRO A 476 -36.60 12.88 -17.02
N ASP A 477 -35.42 12.26 -17.11
CA ASP A 477 -34.89 11.40 -16.04
C ASP A 477 -34.47 12.25 -14.83
N LEU A 478 -33.77 13.37 -15.08
CA LEU A 478 -33.39 14.31 -14.02
C LEU A 478 -34.61 14.96 -13.34
N ILE A 479 -35.68 15.24 -14.10
CA ILE A 479 -36.96 15.71 -13.55
C ILE A 479 -37.53 14.65 -12.59
N SER A 480 -37.62 13.39 -13.03
CA SER A 480 -38.17 12.30 -12.22
C SER A 480 -37.35 12.07 -10.95
N GLU A 481 -36.03 12.04 -11.05
CA GLU A 481 -35.12 11.90 -9.91
C GLU A 481 -35.30 13.05 -8.92
N ARG A 482 -35.38 14.29 -9.43
CA ARG A 482 -35.61 15.46 -8.61
C ARG A 482 -36.95 15.43 -7.89
N GLU A 483 -38.03 14.99 -8.55
CA GLU A 483 -39.35 14.85 -7.92
C GLU A 483 -39.32 13.81 -6.78
N ASP A 484 -38.65 12.68 -6.99
CA ASP A 484 -38.47 11.66 -5.96
C ASP A 484 -37.65 12.16 -4.77
N GLU A 485 -36.56 12.88 -5.03
CA GLU A 485 -35.73 13.45 -3.98
C GLU A 485 -36.44 14.56 -3.20
N LEU A 486 -37.17 15.44 -3.86
CA LEU A 486 -37.97 16.47 -3.18
C LEU A 486 -39.07 15.85 -2.30
N ARG A 487 -39.69 14.75 -2.74
CA ARG A 487 -40.62 13.98 -1.91
C ARG A 487 -39.94 13.40 -0.67
N ASN A 488 -38.75 12.82 -0.83
CA ASN A 488 -37.98 12.28 0.29
C ASN A 488 -37.59 13.36 1.30
N LEU A 489 -37.08 14.51 0.83
CA LEU A 489 -36.73 15.66 1.67
C LEU A 489 -37.94 16.18 2.45
N THR A 490 -39.07 16.34 1.76
CA THR A 490 -40.32 16.79 2.39
C THR A 490 -40.78 15.81 3.46
N TRP A 491 -40.76 14.52 3.16
CA TRP A 491 -41.13 13.46 4.10
C TRP A 491 -40.21 13.46 5.34
N LEU A 492 -38.88 13.53 5.16
CA LEU A 492 -37.91 13.62 6.25
C LEU A 492 -38.18 14.85 7.13
N GLY A 493 -38.45 16.00 6.53
CA GLY A 493 -38.81 17.23 7.24
C GLY A 493 -40.10 17.10 8.05
N GLU A 494 -41.15 16.55 7.46
CA GLU A 494 -42.43 16.30 8.15
C GLU A 494 -42.26 15.36 9.34
N GLN A 495 -41.50 14.28 9.19
CA GLN A 495 -41.20 13.37 10.30
C GLN A 495 -40.38 14.07 11.39
N THR A 496 -39.44 14.92 11.00
CA THR A 496 -38.63 15.70 11.94
C THR A 496 -39.47 16.70 12.74
N LEU A 497 -40.48 17.32 12.11
CA LEU A 497 -41.43 18.23 12.78
C LEU A 497 -42.25 17.53 13.88
N LEU A 498 -42.48 16.22 13.79
CA LEU A 498 -43.12 15.46 14.87
C LEU A 498 -42.25 15.41 16.14
N ALA A 499 -40.93 15.40 15.97
CA ALA A 499 -39.97 15.41 17.08
C ALA A 499 -39.58 16.83 17.52
N ALA A 500 -39.63 17.81 16.62
CA ALA A 500 -39.25 19.21 16.86
C ALA A 500 -40.31 20.20 16.32
N PRO A 501 -41.50 20.31 16.93
CA PRO A 501 -42.58 21.16 16.43
C PRO A 501 -42.24 22.65 16.34
N GLY A 502 -41.26 23.12 17.12
CA GLY A 502 -40.78 24.51 17.10
C GLY A 502 -40.15 24.94 15.77
N LEU A 503 -39.79 23.99 14.90
CA LEU A 503 -39.30 24.26 13.54
C LEU A 503 -40.42 24.48 12.51
N ALA A 504 -41.69 24.42 12.90
CA ALA A 504 -42.84 24.67 12.01
C ALA A 504 -42.78 25.99 11.18
N PRO A 505 -42.07 27.06 11.60
CA PRO A 505 -41.88 28.23 10.74
C PRO A 505 -41.08 27.97 9.45
N TYR A 506 -40.27 26.91 9.38
CA TYR A 506 -39.45 26.55 8.21
C TYR A 506 -40.16 25.52 7.32
N LYS A 507 -39.88 25.51 6.01
CA LYS A 507 -40.42 24.48 5.11
C LYS A 507 -39.90 23.08 5.47
N PRO A 508 -40.73 22.03 5.39
CA PRO A 508 -40.28 20.65 5.59
C PRO A 508 -39.11 20.25 4.68
N SER A 509 -39.13 20.63 3.41
CA SER A 509 -38.04 20.34 2.47
C SER A 509 -36.69 20.92 2.92
N SER A 510 -36.67 22.14 3.47
CA SER A 510 -35.48 22.77 4.03
C SER A 510 -34.97 22.03 5.27
N ILE A 511 -35.86 21.62 6.18
CA ILE A 511 -35.52 20.84 7.38
C ILE A 511 -34.91 19.49 6.97
N GLY A 512 -35.55 18.78 6.04
CA GLY A 512 -35.06 17.51 5.52
C GLY A 512 -33.70 17.63 4.83
N PHE A 513 -33.49 18.71 4.08
CA PHE A 513 -32.21 18.99 3.43
C PHE A 513 -31.09 19.20 4.45
N VAL A 514 -31.32 20.05 5.46
CA VAL A 514 -30.31 20.29 6.50
C VAL A 514 -30.06 19.03 7.33
N LEU A 515 -31.07 18.21 7.58
CA LEU A 515 -30.90 16.92 8.24
C LEU A 515 -29.99 15.98 7.44
N MET A 516 -30.16 15.89 6.12
CA MET A 516 -29.25 15.09 5.28
C MET A 516 -27.81 15.58 5.38
N LEU A 517 -27.61 16.90 5.27
CA LEU A 517 -26.29 17.51 5.39
C LEU A 517 -25.67 17.30 6.77
N ALA A 518 -26.47 17.29 7.84
CA ALA A 518 -25.96 17.05 9.18
C ALA A 518 -25.45 15.60 9.38
N GLU A 519 -25.96 14.64 8.60
CA GLU A 519 -25.68 13.20 8.74
C GLU A 519 -24.61 12.66 7.77
N GLY A 520 -24.01 13.50 6.92
CA GLY A 520 -22.99 13.02 5.96
C GLY A 520 -23.39 13.14 4.50
N GLU A 521 -24.67 13.42 4.23
CA GLU A 521 -25.31 13.09 2.97
C GLU A 521 -25.84 14.33 2.25
N TYR A 522 -26.15 14.18 0.97
CA TYR A 522 -26.72 15.24 0.14
C TYR A 522 -27.80 14.66 -0.79
N PRO A 523 -28.71 15.48 -1.33
CA PRO A 523 -29.75 15.01 -2.26
C PRO A 523 -29.15 14.26 -3.45
N GLY A 524 -29.70 13.09 -3.79
CA GLY A 524 -29.18 12.24 -4.87
C GLY A 524 -27.96 11.37 -4.53
N SER A 525 -27.42 11.44 -3.31
CA SER A 525 -26.33 10.54 -2.89
C SER A 525 -26.75 9.06 -2.90
N ARG A 526 -25.78 8.13 -2.95
CA ARG A 526 -26.05 6.68 -2.89
C ARG A 526 -26.60 6.22 -1.54
N HIS A 527 -26.35 6.98 -0.48
CA HIS A 527 -26.68 6.62 0.91
C HIS A 527 -27.78 7.49 1.51
N ARG A 528 -28.43 8.33 0.69
CA ARG A 528 -29.55 9.20 1.10
C ARG A 528 -30.66 8.53 1.90
N TYR A 529 -31.00 7.28 1.59
CA TYR A 529 -32.05 6.52 2.30
C TYR A 529 -31.58 5.90 3.63
N ALA A 530 -30.30 6.06 3.99
CA ALA A 530 -29.79 5.70 5.31
C ALA A 530 -30.05 6.82 6.35
N VAL A 531 -30.34 8.04 5.92
CA VAL A 531 -30.70 9.17 6.79
C VAL A 531 -32.09 8.95 7.38
N SER A 532 -32.20 9.07 8.70
CA SER A 532 -33.46 8.87 9.42
C SER A 532 -33.83 10.11 10.23
N ALA A 533 -35.11 10.49 10.17
CA ALA A 533 -35.64 11.57 11.00
C ALA A 533 -35.49 11.25 12.50
N PRO A 534 -35.18 12.24 13.36
CA PRO A 534 -35.14 12.07 14.80
C PRO A 534 -36.47 11.53 15.35
N ALA A 535 -36.41 10.50 16.21
CA ALA A 535 -37.61 10.02 16.88
C ALA A 535 -38.07 11.00 17.99
N PRO A 536 -39.39 11.12 18.26
CA PRO A 536 -39.89 11.93 19.37
C PRO A 536 -39.23 11.56 20.71
N GLY A 537 -38.82 12.57 21.48
CA GLY A 537 -38.09 12.37 22.75
C GLY A 537 -36.59 12.13 22.61
N LYS A 538 -36.04 12.11 21.39
CA LYS A 538 -34.58 12.08 21.14
C LYS A 538 -34.00 13.50 21.06
N SER A 539 -34.03 14.23 22.18
CA SER A 539 -33.58 15.63 22.26
C SER A 539 -32.15 15.87 21.76
N LYS A 540 -31.25 14.88 21.89
CA LYS A 540 -29.88 14.97 21.36
C LYS A 540 -29.84 15.14 19.84
N ALA A 541 -30.63 14.37 19.10
CA ALA A 541 -30.64 14.43 17.64
C ALA A 541 -31.24 15.76 17.16
N VAL A 542 -32.29 16.23 17.84
CA VAL A 542 -32.88 17.54 17.58
C VAL A 542 -31.90 18.67 17.89
N GLY A 543 -31.13 18.59 18.98
CA GLY A 543 -30.08 19.54 19.31
C GLY A 543 -28.97 19.63 18.26
N HIS A 544 -28.51 18.50 17.72
CA HIS A 544 -27.55 18.49 16.60
C HIS A 544 -28.14 19.18 15.36
N LEU A 545 -29.38 18.86 14.99
CA LEU A 545 -30.06 19.49 13.87
C LEU A 545 -30.16 21.01 14.04
N HIS A 546 -30.60 21.50 15.20
CA HIS A 546 -30.69 22.93 15.48
C HIS A 546 -29.32 23.62 15.39
N ALA A 547 -28.25 22.99 15.91
CA ALA A 547 -26.89 23.52 15.82
C ALA A 547 -26.41 23.60 14.37
N TYR A 548 -26.74 22.59 13.55
CA TYR A 548 -26.39 22.59 12.12
C TYR A 548 -27.22 23.61 11.33
N MET A 549 -28.50 23.78 11.63
CA MET A 549 -29.33 24.85 11.06
C MET A 549 -28.76 26.23 11.41
N LEU A 550 -28.25 26.43 12.63
CA LEU A 550 -27.58 27.67 13.04
C LEU A 550 -26.27 27.89 12.26
N LEU A 551 -25.51 26.82 11.99
CA LEU A 551 -24.34 26.88 11.13
C LEU A 551 -24.71 27.31 9.71
N VAL A 552 -25.70 26.65 9.08
CA VAL A 552 -26.18 27.00 7.73
C VAL A 552 -26.69 28.45 7.69
N ALA A 553 -27.41 28.88 8.72
CA ALA A 553 -27.87 30.26 8.84
C ALA A 553 -26.68 31.24 8.88
N ALA A 554 -25.61 30.93 9.62
CA ALA A 554 -24.40 31.73 9.65
C ALA A 554 -23.71 31.82 8.27
N TYR A 555 -23.59 30.71 7.55
CA TYR A 555 -23.08 30.69 6.17
C TYR A 555 -23.89 31.61 5.25
N LEU A 556 -25.22 31.59 5.38
CA LEU A 556 -26.13 32.46 4.63
C LEU A 556 -25.89 33.94 4.95
N THR A 557 -25.79 34.31 6.23
CA THR A 557 -25.54 35.71 6.63
C THR A 557 -24.23 36.27 6.08
N LEU A 558 -23.25 35.40 5.82
CA LEU A 558 -21.94 35.77 5.26
C LEU A 558 -21.89 35.69 3.73
N GLY A 559 -22.94 35.21 3.06
CA GLY A 559 -22.93 34.95 1.63
C GLY A 559 -21.96 33.84 1.20
N LEU A 560 -21.68 32.88 2.09
CA LEU A 560 -20.79 31.74 1.82
C LEU A 560 -21.62 30.53 1.32
N PRO A 561 -21.05 29.68 0.45
CA PRO A 561 -21.71 28.46 0.01
C PRO A 561 -21.86 27.47 1.17
N VAL A 562 -22.88 26.60 1.07
CA VAL A 562 -23.09 25.52 2.05
C VAL A 562 -21.86 24.62 2.09
N PRO A 563 -21.36 24.21 3.28
CA PRO A 563 -20.24 23.29 3.35
C PRO A 563 -20.57 21.95 2.69
N GLU A 564 -19.80 21.57 1.66
CA GLU A 564 -19.93 20.29 0.95
C GLU A 564 -19.50 19.08 1.79
N LYS A 565 -18.62 19.29 2.77
CA LYS A 565 -18.17 18.26 3.71
C LYS A 565 -18.90 18.40 5.03
N THR A 566 -19.27 17.26 5.60
CA THR A 566 -19.83 17.22 6.94
C THR A 566 -18.80 17.54 7.98
N VAL A 567 -19.10 18.57 8.75
CA VAL A 567 -18.36 18.94 9.96
C VAL A 567 -18.74 17.94 11.05
N ASP A 568 -17.79 17.53 11.87
CA ASP A 568 -18.07 16.64 13.02
C ASP A 568 -19.21 17.23 13.87
N ALA A 569 -20.30 16.45 14.02
CA ALA A 569 -21.52 16.91 14.66
C ALA A 569 -21.29 17.40 16.10
N HIS A 570 -20.34 16.81 16.83
CA HIS A 570 -20.01 17.23 18.20
C HIS A 570 -19.31 18.59 18.21
N LEU A 571 -18.48 18.88 17.20
CA LEU A 571 -17.85 20.19 17.06
C LEU A 571 -18.85 21.27 16.69
N VAL A 572 -19.79 20.98 15.79
CA VAL A 572 -20.86 21.94 15.43
C VAL A 572 -21.70 22.27 16.66
N VAL A 573 -22.08 21.26 17.44
CA VAL A 573 -22.82 21.45 18.69
C VAL A 573 -22.01 22.27 19.70
N TYR A 574 -20.73 21.97 19.87
CA TYR A 574 -19.86 22.75 20.75
C TYR A 574 -19.73 24.21 20.29
N ALA A 575 -19.52 24.45 19.00
CA ALA A 575 -19.41 25.79 18.46
C ALA A 575 -20.72 26.58 18.59
N ALA A 576 -21.88 25.94 18.42
CA ALA A 576 -23.18 26.54 18.70
C ALA A 576 -23.37 26.87 20.19
N GLN A 577 -22.83 26.04 21.10
CA GLN A 577 -22.82 26.31 22.54
C GLN A 577 -21.96 27.53 22.90
N LEU A 578 -20.84 27.75 22.19
CA LEU A 578 -20.05 28.97 22.31
C LEU A 578 -20.83 30.22 21.85
N VAL A 579 -21.68 30.09 20.82
CA VAL A 579 -22.56 31.18 20.38
C VAL A 579 -23.60 31.53 21.44
N LEU A 580 -24.23 30.52 22.06
CA LEU A 580 -25.25 30.76 23.10
C LEU A 580 -24.66 31.35 24.37
N SER A 581 -23.45 30.92 24.76
CA SER A 581 -22.74 31.48 25.91
C SER A 581 -22.15 32.87 25.65
N GLY A 582 -22.20 33.36 24.41
CA GLY A 582 -21.65 34.65 23.99
C GLY A 582 -20.13 34.67 23.81
N ALA A 583 -19.47 33.50 23.90
CA ALA A 583 -18.04 33.35 23.65
C ALA A 583 -17.69 33.45 22.15
N LEU A 584 -18.68 33.22 21.28
CA LEU A 584 -18.57 33.32 19.83
C LEU A 584 -19.75 34.11 19.26
N THR A 585 -19.56 34.82 18.14
CA THR A 585 -20.67 35.44 17.40
C THR A 585 -21.20 34.47 16.35
N VAL A 586 -22.42 34.69 15.86
CA VAL A 586 -23.00 33.83 14.83
C VAL A 586 -22.17 33.90 13.54
N GLU A 587 -21.68 35.08 13.19
CA GLU A 587 -20.87 35.34 12.00
C GLU A 587 -19.49 34.65 12.06
N SER A 588 -18.98 34.34 13.26
CA SER A 588 -17.70 33.65 13.43
C SER A 588 -17.85 32.12 13.48
N LEU A 589 -19.08 31.59 13.54
CA LEU A 589 -19.38 30.16 13.64
C LEU A 589 -18.77 29.34 12.48
N PRO A 590 -18.91 29.74 11.20
CA PRO A 590 -18.31 29.00 10.09
C PRO A 590 -16.78 28.94 10.17
N ALA A 591 -16.13 30.04 10.56
CA ALA A 591 -14.67 30.09 10.67
C ALA A 591 -14.18 29.19 11.82
N ALA A 592 -14.82 29.26 12.99
CA ALA A 592 -14.49 28.42 14.12
C ALA A 592 -14.65 26.93 13.82
N CYS A 593 -15.75 26.53 13.16
CA CYS A 593 -15.93 25.13 12.75
C CYS A 593 -14.82 24.67 11.79
N ARG A 594 -14.41 25.50 10.82
CA ARG A 594 -13.31 25.16 9.91
C ARG A 594 -11.97 25.02 10.63
N GLU A 595 -11.66 25.94 11.56
CA GLU A 595 -10.45 25.87 12.38
C GLU A 595 -10.41 24.60 13.26
N MET A 596 -11.52 24.27 13.91
CA MET A 596 -11.64 23.05 14.72
C MET A 596 -11.48 21.78 13.87
N MET A 597 -12.06 21.75 12.66
CA MET A 597 -11.90 20.64 11.72
C MET A 597 -10.46 20.49 11.23
N ALA A 598 -9.83 21.58 10.78
CA ALA A 598 -8.44 21.56 10.34
C ALA A 598 -7.51 21.08 11.47
N PHE A 599 -7.80 21.48 12.71
CA PHE A 599 -7.07 20.99 13.87
C PHE A 599 -7.34 19.51 14.17
N LEU A 600 -8.58 19.01 14.04
CA LEU A 600 -8.90 17.58 14.16
C LEU A 600 -8.17 16.72 13.13
N ASP A 601 -8.03 17.20 11.90
CA ASP A 601 -7.27 16.52 10.84
C ASP A 601 -5.80 16.40 11.25
N LYS A 602 -5.18 17.50 11.72
CA LYS A 602 -3.81 17.46 12.26
C LYS A 602 -3.67 16.52 13.45
N LEU A 603 -4.64 16.52 14.38
CA LEU A 603 -4.65 15.67 15.56
C LEU A 603 -4.74 14.17 15.19
N SER A 604 -5.57 13.84 14.20
CA SER A 604 -5.74 12.48 13.69
C SER A 604 -4.50 12.02 12.90
N ALA A 605 -3.88 12.91 12.12
CA ALA A 605 -2.59 12.66 11.49
C ALA A 605 -1.47 12.44 12.53
N GLN A 606 -1.48 13.16 13.64
CA GLN A 606 -0.52 12.95 14.73
C GLN A 606 -0.76 11.62 15.46
N GLU A 607 -2.02 11.20 15.62
CA GLU A 607 -2.38 9.89 16.18
C GLU A 607 -1.83 8.73 15.38
N ASN A 608 -2.07 8.75 14.07
CA ASN A 608 -1.56 7.72 13.17
C ASN A 608 -0.03 7.59 13.31
N ASP A 609 0.68 8.71 13.40
CA ASP A 609 2.13 8.72 13.57
C ASP A 609 2.58 8.16 14.92
N ILE A 610 1.88 8.50 16.00
CA ILE A 610 2.18 7.94 17.33
C ILE A 610 1.93 6.43 17.34
N GLU A 611 0.86 5.95 16.71
CA GLU A 611 0.57 4.51 16.58
C GLU A 611 1.61 3.80 15.73
N ASN A 612 2.01 4.39 14.60
CA ASN A 612 3.08 3.89 13.73
C ASN A 612 4.41 3.80 14.49
N LEU A 613 4.75 4.81 15.29
CA LEU A 613 5.95 4.82 16.12
C LEU A 613 5.91 3.74 17.19
N LYS A 614 4.79 3.59 17.91
CA LYS A 614 4.61 2.56 18.94
C LYS A 614 4.70 1.16 18.34
N SER A 615 4.05 0.93 17.20
CA SER A 615 4.10 -0.32 16.45
C SER A 615 5.53 -0.63 16.02
N TRP A 616 6.25 0.34 15.47
CA TRP A 616 7.65 0.19 15.09
C TRP A 616 8.54 -0.14 16.28
N ARG A 617 8.46 0.59 17.40
CA ARG A 617 9.23 0.31 18.63
C ARG A 617 8.98 -1.10 19.16
N TYR A 618 7.74 -1.57 19.08
CA TYR A 618 7.39 -2.94 19.46
C TYR A 618 8.06 -3.99 18.56
N GLN A 619 8.07 -3.78 17.25
CA GLN A 619 8.77 -4.67 16.31
C GLN A 619 10.29 -4.61 16.50
N GLU A 620 10.84 -3.43 16.75
CA GLU A 620 12.28 -3.25 16.96
C GLU A 620 12.76 -3.96 18.23
N LYS A 621 11.94 -3.96 19.28
CA LYS A 621 12.21 -4.77 20.49
C LYS A 621 12.27 -6.27 20.16
N LYS A 622 11.32 -6.80 19.38
CA LYS A 622 11.36 -8.21 18.95
C LYS A 622 12.63 -8.53 18.15
N ARG A 623 13.08 -7.61 17.30
CA ARG A 623 14.32 -7.78 16.54
C ARG A 623 15.55 -7.74 17.44
N ALA A 624 15.56 -6.88 18.45
CA ALA A 624 16.63 -6.86 19.44
C ALA A 624 16.71 -8.20 20.20
N ASP A 625 15.57 -8.82 20.53
CA ASP A 625 15.53 -10.15 21.15
C ASP A 625 16.10 -11.23 20.20
N VAL A 626 15.77 -11.17 18.90
CA VAL A 626 16.33 -12.06 17.87
C VAL A 626 17.85 -11.87 17.73
N ARG A 627 18.34 -10.63 17.75
CA ARG A 627 19.78 -10.32 17.75
C ARG A 627 20.49 -10.86 18.99
N ALA A 628 19.87 -10.70 20.15
CA ALA A 628 20.41 -11.20 21.42
C ALA A 628 20.54 -12.72 21.43
N ALA A 629 19.66 -13.45 20.72
CA ALA A 629 19.78 -14.89 20.52
C ALA A 629 20.98 -15.29 19.63
N GLY A 630 21.62 -14.35 18.92
CA GLY A 630 22.89 -14.51 18.23
C GLY A 630 22.81 -15.21 16.86
N ARG A 631 21.63 -15.69 16.46
CA ARG A 631 21.46 -16.43 15.20
C ARG A 631 21.29 -15.52 13.97
N TYR A 632 20.56 -14.43 14.14
CA TYR A 632 20.25 -13.48 13.06
C TYR A 632 20.47 -12.04 13.54
N LEU A 633 20.95 -11.19 12.64
CA LEU A 633 21.11 -9.75 12.88
C LEU A 633 19.81 -8.98 12.63
N TYR A 634 19.01 -9.45 11.67
CA TYR A 634 17.72 -8.87 11.34
C TYR A 634 16.83 -9.91 10.66
N VAL A 635 15.52 -9.81 10.90
CA VAL A 635 14.53 -10.72 10.30
C VAL A 635 13.35 -9.93 9.76
N GLY A 636 12.81 -10.40 8.63
CA GLY A 636 11.55 -9.96 8.06
C GLY A 636 10.34 -10.56 8.78
N LYS A 637 9.19 -10.63 8.11
CA LYS A 637 7.99 -11.24 8.68
C LYS A 637 8.12 -12.76 8.77
N ASP A 638 7.46 -13.33 9.77
CA ASP A 638 7.41 -14.79 9.95
C ASP A 638 6.67 -15.46 8.78
N ILE A 639 7.23 -16.57 8.28
CA ILE A 639 6.57 -17.44 7.32
C ILE A 639 5.58 -18.34 8.06
N PRO A 640 4.29 -18.34 7.67
CA PRO A 640 3.29 -19.14 8.35
C PRO A 640 3.53 -20.64 8.08
N SER A 641 3.64 -21.42 9.16
CA SER A 641 3.78 -22.87 9.10
C SER A 641 2.56 -23.60 8.55
N LYS A 642 1.40 -22.93 8.53
CA LYS A 642 0.15 -23.45 7.95
C LYS A 642 -0.24 -22.61 6.74
N LYS A 643 -0.82 -23.26 5.73
CA LYS A 643 -1.38 -22.58 4.55
C LYS A 643 -2.30 -21.43 5.01
N PRO A 644 -2.02 -20.17 4.62
CA PRO A 644 -2.90 -19.06 4.94
C PRO A 644 -4.29 -19.32 4.36
N GLU A 645 -5.33 -18.88 5.06
CA GLU A 645 -6.68 -19.01 4.54
C GLU A 645 -6.88 -18.01 3.40
N GLY A 646 -7.26 -18.50 2.21
CA GLY A 646 -7.48 -17.64 1.04
C GLY A 646 -8.74 -16.80 1.15
N LEU A 647 -8.89 -15.86 0.20
CA LEU A 647 -10.05 -14.96 0.15
C LEU A 647 -11.36 -15.73 0.10
N ALA A 648 -11.42 -16.85 -0.62
CA ALA A 648 -12.59 -17.73 -0.64
C ALA A 648 -12.96 -18.29 0.74
N GLY A 649 -11.97 -18.66 1.56
CA GLY A 649 -12.18 -19.10 2.95
C GLY A 649 -12.64 -17.95 3.86
N MET A 650 -12.06 -16.76 3.69
CA MET A 650 -12.51 -15.54 4.35
C MET A 650 -13.96 -15.18 4.00
N PHE A 651 -14.35 -15.22 2.73
CA PHE A 651 -15.73 -14.99 2.29
C PHE A 651 -16.71 -16.03 2.86
N ASN A 652 -16.31 -17.30 2.92
CA ASN A 652 -17.11 -18.35 3.54
C ASN A 652 -17.28 -18.15 5.06
N ARG A 653 -16.30 -17.54 5.73
CA ARG A 653 -16.42 -17.13 7.15
C ARG A 653 -17.25 -15.87 7.33
N MET A 654 -17.09 -14.86 6.47
CA MET A 654 -17.93 -13.66 6.48
C MET A 654 -19.40 -14.00 6.24
N ARG A 655 -19.70 -14.94 5.32
CA ARG A 655 -21.06 -15.49 5.16
C ARG A 655 -21.60 -16.18 6.41
N LYS A 656 -20.74 -16.69 7.30
CA LYS A 656 -21.13 -17.30 8.58
C LYS A 656 -21.30 -16.26 9.69
N TRP A 657 -20.77 -15.05 9.55
CA TRP A 657 -20.90 -13.96 10.52
C TRP A 657 -21.86 -12.90 9.97
N ASN A 658 -23.15 -13.06 10.31
CA ASN A 658 -24.21 -12.03 10.26
C ASN A 658 -24.63 -11.46 8.89
N SER A 659 -25.25 -12.28 8.04
CA SER A 659 -26.39 -11.84 7.21
C SER A 659 -27.24 -13.05 6.83
N PRO A 660 -28.59 -12.98 6.90
CA PRO A 660 -29.41 -13.94 6.16
C PRO A 660 -29.02 -13.83 4.67
N PRO A 661 -28.98 -14.95 3.92
CA PRO A 661 -28.68 -14.89 2.49
C PRO A 661 -29.65 -13.90 1.84
N ILE A 662 -29.12 -12.93 1.10
CA ILE A 662 -29.91 -12.17 0.15
C ILE A 662 -30.39 -13.18 -0.89
N LEU A 663 -31.61 -13.70 -0.70
CA LEU A 663 -32.36 -14.38 -1.73
C LEU A 663 -32.75 -13.31 -2.74
N ALA A 664 -31.90 -13.10 -3.75
CA ALA A 664 -32.35 -12.49 -4.98
C ALA A 664 -33.30 -13.48 -5.66
N THR A 665 -34.59 -13.41 -5.34
CA THR A 665 -35.63 -13.97 -6.19
C THR A 665 -35.72 -13.09 -7.43
N GLN A 666 -34.87 -13.38 -8.41
CA GLN A 666 -35.13 -12.94 -9.77
C GLN A 666 -36.38 -13.66 -10.23
N SER A 667 -37.46 -12.91 -10.49
CA SER A 667 -38.66 -13.52 -11.06
C SER A 667 -38.41 -13.74 -12.55
N VAL A 668 -38.93 -14.83 -13.11
CA VAL A 668 -38.86 -15.10 -14.55
C VAL A 668 -39.51 -13.98 -15.38
N ALA A 669 -40.38 -13.17 -14.77
CA ALA A 669 -40.98 -12.00 -15.41
C ALA A 669 -39.98 -10.88 -15.71
N ASP A 670 -38.89 -10.76 -14.94
CA ASP A 670 -37.86 -9.74 -15.15
C ASP A 670 -36.94 -10.05 -16.36
N LEU A 671 -36.94 -11.30 -16.83
CA LEU A 671 -36.18 -11.76 -18.01
C LEU A 671 -37.00 -11.74 -19.31
N GLN A 672 -38.31 -11.48 -19.23
CA GLN A 672 -39.19 -11.35 -20.39
C GLN A 672 -39.53 -9.88 -20.62
N GLY A 673 -38.55 -9.14 -21.15
CA GLY A 673 -38.81 -7.83 -21.73
C GLY A 673 -39.92 -7.94 -22.78
N LYS A 674 -40.93 -7.09 -22.65
CA LYS A 674 -42.01 -6.92 -23.61
C LYS A 674 -41.42 -6.72 -25.02
N LEU A 675 -41.72 -7.64 -25.93
CA LEU A 675 -41.62 -7.36 -27.36
C LEU A 675 -42.66 -6.26 -27.67
N PRO A 676 -42.26 -5.14 -28.32
CA PRO A 676 -43.22 -4.14 -28.76
C PRO A 676 -44.04 -4.69 -29.95
N GLU A 677 -45.35 -4.41 -29.93
CA GLU A 677 -46.22 -4.50 -31.12
C GLU A 677 -45.89 -3.40 -32.13
#